data_AF-A0A944S4U7-F1
#
_entry.id   AF-A0A944S4U7-F1
#
_cell.length_a   1.000
_cell.length_b   1.000
_cell.length_c   1.000
_cell.angle_alpha   90.00
_cell.angle_beta   90.00
_cell.angle_gamma   90.00
#
_symmetry.space_group_name_H-M   'P 1'
#
loop_
_entity.id
_entity.type
_entity.pdbx_description
1 polymer ?
#
loop_
_entity_poly.entity_id
_entity_poly.type
_entity_poly.pdbx_seq_one_letter_code
_entity_poly.pdbx_strand_id
1 'polypeptide(L)'
;MRSLLRGFVVILGLTSAVPADVQFINTPVTSLTKARGLLDQVDLRVLLPLGFEQDTTATSVLANRPGVRGVRIYVKQGEAPVEIGLTSGAQGYDLALYRESPAHLDPIVAQITPVVRAASAGSSRRSSSEIDVGDLGYEMLQLGHIEADRALALLKALGYNTIEFNAKTQGVDQIFDVVRSSNQQLPWVVKVSNASKTSLLQSEVTSSRSSTTRSTSSGGKGMQGAPQLGGSHLHSATSGAPEERLLIVYDRDEPEKLEQIVNLLHAHIDVAAQQIVIEALVIEVNSSSLDDLGFEWSGATGSTSGSFASNEGSARQGTFIFSRDAFTDFNAFRGSLEALQETGEAEILSSPSVLVLNDRQARIQVGRQIPVARTTATTSAVTKGVEYFPIGIVLNLRPRINRERSEVTMQIETIISSISVESAAKLEQGTGDISFSPIVDNRLVETYVRVADGTPFIIGGLLSTEQQLSTISLPLISAIPIIGRLFSRERSEAERREVIVVLTPHVVPEDARNFSYLVPKDSDLFDRFDFTLFRNAYRIRDDEVWDLKFIQQSPVLKQIVDRIHHHANEDVTRRRQEPFASFLAGHIPGEEVLVRRMLTDVIEKLDFGSEIDAEKVFFFEAAEGNALQDRGLNSVLSAALKEPDRAVILTYGANAGMADSGSYFTYPSATIRDTTMPATEAERVELLRSLNPHDKQGWPLEWSIVLANHRDIVHLGNVLILKRLLDLNNKMPLTLETFQAGLQVLFPSGEDMASRYHLIDKDVAQYFYETSSNQYYPAFERVFNRKVQEVEEILGGAR
;
A
#
# COMPACT_ATOMS: atom_id res chain seq x y z
N MET A 1 -46.41 -41.47 45.59
CA MET A 1 -46.79 -41.17 46.99
C MET A 1 -45.80 -40.20 47.65
N ARG A 2 -45.60 -39.00 47.05
CA ARG A 2 -44.75 -37.91 47.59
C ARG A 2 -45.30 -36.55 47.10
N SER A 3 -46.54 -36.23 47.46
CA SER A 3 -47.25 -35.00 47.04
C SER A 3 -48.11 -34.40 48.17
N LEU A 4 -47.71 -34.57 49.44
CA LEU A 4 -48.53 -34.16 50.60
C LEU A 4 -47.77 -33.40 51.70
N LEU A 5 -46.59 -32.83 51.42
CA LEU A 5 -45.76 -32.19 52.46
C LEU A 5 -45.14 -30.84 52.03
N ARG A 6 -45.94 -29.97 51.40
CA ARG A 6 -45.63 -28.53 51.26
C ARG A 6 -46.85 -27.65 51.55
N GLY A 7 -47.72 -28.11 52.46
CA GLY A 7 -48.70 -27.26 53.13
C GLY A 7 -48.19 -27.01 54.55
N PHE A 8 -48.24 -25.74 54.99
CA PHE A 8 -47.68 -25.14 56.20
C PHE A 8 -46.32 -24.46 56.02
N VAL A 9 -46.26 -23.20 56.49
CA VAL A 9 -45.17 -22.21 56.43
C VAL A 9 -45.12 -21.51 55.06
N VAL A 10 -45.77 -20.37 54.83
CA VAL A 10 -45.66 -19.08 55.52
C VAL A 10 -47.02 -18.35 55.45
N ILE A 11 -47.77 -18.39 56.55
CA ILE A 11 -48.71 -17.33 56.92
C ILE A 11 -47.93 -16.49 57.92
N LEU A 12 -47.43 -15.32 57.52
CA LEU A 12 -47.19 -14.15 58.39
C LEU A 12 -46.52 -13.06 57.55
N GLY A 13 -47.21 -11.94 57.37
CA GLY A 13 -46.64 -10.76 56.74
C GLY A 13 -47.67 -9.90 56.02
N LEU A 14 -48.65 -9.38 56.77
CA LEU A 14 -49.34 -8.08 56.59
C LEU A 14 -50.63 -8.10 57.42
N THR A 15 -50.44 -7.91 58.73
CA THR A 15 -51.51 -7.54 59.66
C THR A 15 -51.83 -6.06 59.46
N SER A 16 -52.77 -5.76 58.59
CA SER A 16 -53.66 -4.60 58.73
C SER A 16 -55.09 -5.08 58.44
N ALA A 17 -56.02 -4.68 59.29
CA ALA A 17 -57.36 -5.22 59.41
C ALA A 17 -58.04 -5.51 58.05
N VAL A 18 -58.41 -6.77 57.84
CA VAL A 18 -59.30 -7.18 56.75
C VAL A 18 -60.73 -6.83 57.21
N PRO A 19 -61.43 -5.83 56.63
CA PRO A 19 -62.88 -5.84 56.72
C PRO A 19 -63.37 -7.12 56.03
N ALA A 20 -64.36 -7.81 56.59
CA ALA A 20 -64.78 -9.16 56.21
C ALA A 20 -65.34 -9.29 54.77
N ASP A 21 -65.19 -8.27 53.93
CA ASP A 21 -66.03 -7.99 52.77
C ASP A 21 -65.26 -7.88 51.44
N VAL A 22 -64.02 -8.40 51.36
CA VAL A 22 -63.20 -8.45 50.13
C VAL A 22 -63.13 -9.87 49.57
N GLN A 23 -63.52 -10.06 48.31
CA GLN A 23 -63.48 -11.34 47.62
C GLN A 23 -62.39 -11.36 46.55
N PHE A 24 -61.57 -12.42 46.52
CA PHE A 24 -60.46 -12.55 45.56
C PHE A 24 -60.81 -13.54 44.45
N ILE A 25 -60.50 -13.17 43.21
CA ILE A 25 -60.58 -14.03 42.03
C ILE A 25 -59.16 -14.27 41.52
N ASN A 26 -58.71 -15.51 41.62
CA ASN A 26 -57.38 -15.91 41.16
C ASN A 26 -57.31 -15.82 39.63
N THR A 27 -56.29 -15.14 39.09
CA THR A 27 -56.07 -15.06 37.64
C THR A 27 -54.72 -15.67 37.25
N PRO A 28 -54.62 -16.39 36.12
CA PRO A 28 -53.38 -17.05 35.68
C PRO A 28 -52.39 -16.08 35.01
N VAL A 29 -52.55 -14.76 35.22
CA VAL A 29 -51.81 -13.73 34.48
C VAL A 29 -50.57 -13.30 35.25
N THR A 30 -49.39 -13.50 34.67
CA THR A 30 -48.10 -13.17 35.30
C THR A 30 -47.62 -11.74 35.02
N SER A 31 -48.12 -11.10 33.96
CA SER A 31 -47.73 -9.73 33.56
C SER A 31 -48.80 -8.69 33.92
N LEU A 32 -48.36 -7.53 34.43
CA LEU A 32 -49.24 -6.42 34.82
C LEU A 32 -50.06 -5.88 33.63
N THR A 33 -49.46 -5.85 32.43
CA THR A 33 -50.13 -5.37 31.21
C THR A 33 -51.28 -6.28 30.81
N LYS A 34 -51.06 -7.60 30.87
CA LYS A 34 -52.11 -8.59 30.61
C LYS A 34 -53.20 -8.54 31.69
N ALA A 35 -52.84 -8.24 32.95
CA ALA A 35 -53.79 -8.11 34.04
C ALA A 35 -54.68 -6.87 33.89
N ARG A 36 -54.12 -5.75 33.39
CA ARG A 36 -54.89 -4.56 33.00
C ARG A 36 -55.83 -4.83 31.82
N GLY A 37 -55.35 -5.52 30.79
CA GLY A 37 -56.19 -5.91 29.65
C GLY A 37 -57.34 -6.85 30.05
N LEU A 38 -57.12 -7.72 31.04
CA LEU A 38 -58.18 -8.54 31.63
C LEU A 38 -59.22 -7.67 32.35
N LEU A 39 -58.78 -6.66 33.11
CA LEU A 39 -59.68 -5.70 33.77
C LEU A 39 -60.53 -4.94 32.73
N ASP A 40 -59.94 -4.51 31.61
CA ASP A 40 -60.69 -3.87 30.50
C ASP A 40 -61.75 -4.81 29.90
N GLN A 41 -61.46 -6.12 29.79
CA GLN A 41 -62.45 -7.10 29.33
C GLN A 41 -63.59 -7.30 30.32
N VAL A 42 -63.30 -7.27 31.62
CA VAL A 42 -64.32 -7.32 32.68
C VAL A 42 -65.23 -6.09 32.60
N ASP A 43 -64.66 -4.92 32.35
CA ASP A 43 -65.43 -3.67 32.19
C ASP A 43 -66.41 -3.76 31.04
N LEU A 44 -65.91 -4.13 29.86
CA LEU A 44 -66.71 -4.18 28.64
C LEU A 44 -67.77 -5.29 28.64
N ARG A 45 -67.46 -6.46 29.23
CA ARG A 45 -68.31 -7.65 29.12
C ARG A 45 -69.22 -7.89 30.31
N VAL A 46 -68.90 -7.32 31.47
CA VAL A 46 -69.64 -7.58 32.71
C VAL A 46 -70.20 -6.29 33.28
N LEU A 47 -69.35 -5.29 33.56
CA LEU A 47 -69.78 -4.13 34.33
C LEU A 47 -70.66 -3.17 33.51
N LEU A 48 -70.25 -2.80 32.29
CA LEU A 48 -71.06 -1.94 31.43
C LEU A 48 -72.43 -2.57 31.08
N PRO A 49 -72.53 -3.85 30.67
CA PRO A 49 -73.83 -4.48 30.40
C PRO A 49 -74.76 -4.57 31.63
N LEU A 50 -74.19 -4.61 32.85
CA LEU A 50 -74.94 -4.61 34.10
C LEU A 50 -75.40 -3.20 34.53
N GLY A 51 -75.07 -2.17 33.75
CA GLY A 51 -75.44 -0.77 33.98
C GLY A 51 -74.54 -0.05 35.00
N PHE A 52 -73.33 -0.56 35.23
CA PHE A 52 -72.33 0.12 36.05
C PHE A 52 -71.47 1.05 35.21
N GLU A 53 -71.26 2.27 35.69
CA GLU A 53 -70.35 3.26 35.08
C GLU A 53 -69.12 3.46 35.96
N GLN A 54 -67.97 3.68 35.34
CA GLN A 54 -66.73 3.90 36.08
C GLN A 54 -66.70 5.31 36.67
N ASP A 55 -66.56 5.43 37.98
CA ASP A 55 -66.37 6.70 38.69
C ASP A 55 -64.88 6.89 39.02
N THR A 56 -64.32 8.01 38.58
CA THR A 56 -62.91 8.37 38.79
C THR A 56 -62.71 9.35 39.95
N THR A 57 -63.81 9.85 40.54
CA THR A 57 -63.80 10.87 41.60
C THR A 57 -64.09 10.31 42.99
N ALA A 58 -64.63 9.10 43.07
CA ALA A 58 -64.92 8.43 44.34
C ALA A 58 -63.63 7.98 45.08
N THR A 59 -63.67 8.01 46.41
CA THR A 59 -62.57 7.54 47.26
C THR A 59 -62.61 6.02 47.41
N SER A 60 -61.51 5.34 47.04
CA SER A 60 -61.40 3.88 47.12
C SER A 60 -60.91 3.39 48.48
N VAL A 61 -61.53 2.32 48.98
CA VAL A 61 -61.10 1.55 50.15
C VAL A 61 -59.97 0.57 49.79
N LEU A 62 -59.98 -0.01 48.58
CA LEU A 62 -58.93 -0.93 48.11
C LEU A 62 -57.60 -0.23 47.80
N ALA A 63 -57.61 1.06 47.41
CA ALA A 63 -56.41 1.78 47.00
C ALA A 63 -55.39 1.98 48.15
N ASN A 64 -55.86 2.03 49.40
CA ASN A 64 -55.01 2.18 50.58
C ASN A 64 -54.43 0.84 51.09
N ARG A 65 -54.65 -0.28 50.38
CA ARG A 65 -54.14 -1.60 50.79
C ARG A 65 -52.75 -1.89 50.20
N PRO A 66 -51.79 -2.38 51.01
CA PRO A 66 -50.49 -2.80 50.52
C PRO A 66 -50.64 -4.03 49.60
N GLY A 67 -50.03 -3.97 48.41
CA GLY A 67 -50.09 -5.03 47.39
C GLY A 67 -51.06 -4.76 46.24
N VAL A 68 -51.93 -3.75 46.35
CA VAL A 68 -52.82 -3.32 45.26
C VAL A 68 -52.06 -2.38 44.31
N ARG A 69 -52.04 -2.71 43.01
CA ARG A 69 -51.31 -1.99 41.95
C ARG A 69 -52.19 -1.08 41.10
N GLY A 70 -53.51 -1.13 41.28
CA GLY A 70 -54.48 -0.26 40.63
C GLY A 70 -55.90 -0.64 41.04
N VAL A 71 -56.81 0.34 41.09
CA VAL A 71 -58.23 0.15 41.44
C VAL A 71 -59.11 0.90 40.47
N ARG A 72 -60.27 0.32 40.12
CA ARG A 72 -61.37 0.98 39.44
C ARG A 72 -62.63 0.89 40.30
N ILE A 73 -63.39 1.97 40.35
CA ILE A 73 -64.63 2.09 41.12
C ILE A 73 -65.79 2.18 40.12
N TYR A 74 -66.86 1.45 40.39
CA TYR A 74 -68.02 1.35 39.53
C TYR A 74 -69.29 1.69 40.32
N VAL A 75 -70.10 2.59 39.78
CA VAL A 75 -71.34 3.08 40.40
C VAL A 75 -72.53 2.76 39.50
N LYS A 76 -73.68 2.49 40.12
CA LYS A 76 -74.95 2.26 39.44
C LYS A 76 -76.06 2.89 40.26
N GLN A 77 -76.99 3.60 39.60
CA GLN A 77 -78.06 4.32 40.29
C GLN A 77 -78.88 3.38 41.19
N GLY A 78 -78.94 3.69 42.49
CA GLY A 78 -79.67 2.91 43.49
C GLY A 78 -78.91 1.74 44.10
N GLU A 79 -77.65 1.50 43.74
CA GLU A 79 -76.79 0.45 44.32
C GLU A 79 -75.51 1.03 44.93
N ALA A 80 -74.94 0.34 45.93
CA ALA A 80 -73.64 0.70 46.51
C ALA A 80 -72.49 0.52 45.49
N PRO A 81 -71.44 1.35 45.52
CA PRO A 81 -70.31 1.24 44.60
C PRO A 81 -69.58 -0.11 44.73
N VAL A 82 -69.05 -0.60 43.62
CA VAL A 82 -68.19 -1.79 43.55
C VAL A 82 -66.78 -1.34 43.21
N GLU A 83 -65.79 -1.78 43.99
CA GLU A 83 -64.39 -1.55 43.69
C GLU A 83 -63.74 -2.83 43.20
N ILE A 84 -62.95 -2.74 42.11
CA ILE A 84 -62.13 -3.84 41.61
C ILE A 84 -60.68 -3.39 41.57
N GLY A 85 -59.84 -4.06 42.36
CA GLY A 85 -58.40 -3.84 42.46
C GLY A 85 -57.59 -4.97 41.84
N LEU A 86 -56.42 -4.64 41.31
CA LEU A 86 -55.40 -5.61 40.92
C LEU A 86 -54.42 -5.80 42.07
N THR A 87 -54.31 -7.00 42.62
CA THR A 87 -53.38 -7.34 43.71
C THR A 87 -52.32 -8.34 43.25
N SER A 88 -51.11 -8.30 43.82
CA SER A 88 -50.10 -9.34 43.58
C SER A 88 -50.41 -10.61 44.37
N GLY A 89 -50.59 -11.74 43.69
CA GLY A 89 -50.81 -13.07 44.24
C GLY A 89 -49.60 -14.01 44.07
N ALA A 90 -49.70 -15.23 44.58
CA ALA A 90 -48.58 -16.20 44.59
C ALA A 90 -48.14 -16.71 43.20
N GLN A 91 -48.99 -16.57 42.18
CA GLN A 91 -48.78 -17.07 40.81
C GLN A 91 -48.84 -15.94 39.76
N GLY A 92 -48.99 -14.68 40.17
CA GLY A 92 -49.22 -13.56 39.25
C GLY A 92 -50.04 -12.42 39.87
N TYR A 93 -50.97 -11.85 39.11
CA TYR A 93 -51.89 -10.80 39.56
C TYR A 93 -53.30 -11.37 39.77
N ASP A 94 -53.94 -11.06 40.88
CA ASP A 94 -55.31 -11.46 41.20
C ASP A 94 -56.24 -10.23 41.19
N LEU A 95 -57.54 -10.47 41.00
CA LEU A 95 -58.56 -9.44 41.13
C LEU A 95 -59.12 -9.47 42.56
N ALA A 96 -59.11 -8.31 43.22
CA ALA A 96 -59.72 -8.10 44.53
C ALA A 96 -60.99 -7.27 44.34
N LEU A 97 -62.13 -7.78 44.79
CA LEU A 97 -63.42 -7.09 44.69
C LEU A 97 -63.91 -6.69 46.06
N TYR A 98 -64.41 -5.47 46.19
CA TYR A 98 -64.93 -4.91 47.42
C TYR A 98 -66.25 -4.16 47.20
N ARG A 99 -67.16 -4.31 48.17
CA ARG A 99 -68.42 -3.57 48.28
C ARG A 99 -68.82 -3.52 49.75
N GLU A 100 -69.49 -2.45 50.16
CA GLU A 100 -69.88 -2.22 51.56
C GLU A 100 -70.85 -3.28 52.13
N SER A 101 -71.57 -4.00 51.26
CA SER A 101 -72.38 -5.18 51.64
C SER A 101 -71.95 -6.41 50.82
N PRO A 102 -71.30 -7.40 51.45
CA PRO A 102 -70.68 -8.53 50.74
C PRO A 102 -71.70 -9.48 50.10
N ALA A 103 -72.94 -9.56 50.61
CA ALA A 103 -74.00 -10.41 50.07
C ALA A 103 -74.40 -10.05 48.61
N HIS A 104 -74.04 -8.84 48.16
CA HIS A 104 -74.31 -8.37 46.80
C HIS A 104 -73.09 -8.47 45.86
N LEU A 105 -71.98 -9.08 46.30
CA LEU A 105 -70.82 -9.37 45.45
C LEU A 105 -70.94 -10.69 44.70
N ASP A 106 -71.51 -11.72 45.32
CA ASP A 106 -71.67 -13.06 44.74
C ASP A 106 -72.25 -13.08 43.31
N PRO A 107 -73.31 -12.33 42.95
CA PRO A 107 -73.82 -12.33 41.58
C PRO A 107 -72.86 -11.67 40.58
N ILE A 108 -72.05 -10.71 41.01
CA ILE A 108 -71.06 -10.04 40.16
C ILE A 108 -69.84 -10.94 39.97
N VAL A 109 -69.35 -11.57 41.05
CA VAL A 109 -68.25 -12.55 40.99
C VAL A 109 -68.62 -13.75 40.13
N ALA A 110 -69.86 -14.23 40.19
CA ALA A 110 -70.36 -15.30 39.34
C ALA A 110 -70.31 -14.96 37.83
N GLN A 111 -70.43 -13.68 37.47
CA GLN A 111 -70.35 -13.22 36.07
C GLN A 111 -68.91 -12.89 35.62
N ILE A 112 -68.04 -12.46 36.53
CA ILE A 112 -66.62 -12.18 36.24
C ILE A 112 -65.81 -13.47 36.09
N THR A 113 -66.09 -14.47 36.94
CA THR A 113 -65.38 -15.77 36.94
C THR A 113 -65.32 -16.45 35.56
N PRO A 114 -66.42 -16.56 34.77
CA PRO A 114 -66.36 -17.14 33.43
C PRO A 114 -65.57 -16.29 32.42
N VAL A 115 -65.50 -14.96 32.57
CA VAL A 115 -64.67 -14.09 31.71
C VAL A 115 -63.19 -14.30 32.00
N VAL A 116 -62.82 -14.35 33.28
CA VAL A 116 -61.44 -14.69 33.72
C VAL A 116 -61.06 -16.10 33.25
N ARG A 117 -61.98 -17.06 33.36
CA ARG A 117 -61.76 -18.44 32.88
C ARG A 117 -61.66 -18.51 31.35
N ALA A 118 -62.44 -17.73 30.61
CA ALA A 118 -62.33 -17.66 29.15
C ALA A 118 -61.00 -17.04 28.69
N ALA A 119 -60.53 -15.99 29.38
CA ALA A 119 -59.20 -15.43 29.15
C ALA A 119 -58.08 -16.46 29.42
N SER A 120 -58.27 -17.32 30.44
CA SER A 120 -57.35 -18.44 30.72
C SER A 120 -57.39 -19.56 29.68
N ALA A 121 -58.56 -19.86 29.12
CA ALA A 121 -58.73 -20.91 28.10
C ALA A 121 -58.12 -20.51 26.74
N GLY A 122 -58.07 -19.21 26.43
CA GLY A 122 -57.33 -18.67 25.30
C GLY A 122 -55.81 -18.70 25.47
N SER A 123 -55.32 -18.60 26.73
CA SER A 123 -53.90 -18.65 27.06
C SER A 123 -53.33 -20.08 27.16
N SER A 124 -54.14 -21.09 27.50
CA SER A 124 -53.67 -22.47 27.65
C SER A 124 -53.55 -23.25 26.33
N ARG A 125 -54.04 -22.70 25.21
CA ARG A 125 -53.94 -23.32 23.87
C ARG A 125 -52.85 -22.73 22.98
N ARG A 126 -52.18 -21.66 23.39
CA ARG A 126 -50.99 -21.15 22.72
C ARG A 126 -49.78 -21.75 23.43
N SER A 127 -49.13 -22.70 22.78
CA SER A 127 -47.83 -23.20 23.22
C SER A 127 -46.88 -22.02 23.41
N SER A 128 -46.01 -22.12 24.40
CA SER A 128 -44.92 -21.19 24.72
C SER A 128 -43.82 -21.14 23.64
N SER A 129 -44.21 -21.10 22.37
CA SER A 129 -43.32 -21.21 21.21
C SER A 129 -43.86 -20.49 19.96
N GLU A 130 -44.94 -19.73 20.04
CA GLU A 130 -45.33 -18.81 18.97
C GLU A 130 -44.77 -17.44 19.31
N ILE A 131 -43.65 -17.10 18.67
CA ILE A 131 -43.12 -15.73 18.62
C ILE A 131 -44.23 -14.86 18.00
N ASP A 132 -44.77 -13.90 18.76
CA ASP A 132 -45.76 -12.96 18.24
C ASP A 132 -45.04 -11.98 17.32
N VAL A 133 -45.44 -11.94 16.04
CA VAL A 133 -44.77 -11.14 15.00
C VAL A 133 -44.84 -9.64 15.32
N GLY A 134 -45.80 -9.22 16.14
CA GLY A 134 -45.93 -7.83 16.62
C GLY A 134 -44.82 -7.37 17.57
N ASP A 135 -44.21 -8.30 18.31
CA ASP A 135 -43.21 -8.02 19.35
C ASP A 135 -41.77 -8.09 18.80
N LEU A 136 -41.62 -8.43 17.52
CA LEU A 136 -40.33 -8.47 16.83
C LEU A 136 -39.86 -7.07 16.40
N GLY A 137 -38.60 -6.79 16.72
CA GLY A 137 -37.81 -5.69 16.16
C GLY A 137 -36.94 -6.19 15.02
N TYR A 138 -36.54 -5.27 14.13
CA TYR A 138 -35.52 -5.54 13.12
C TYR A 138 -34.53 -4.38 13.07
N GLU A 139 -33.27 -4.70 12.83
CA GLU A 139 -32.19 -3.75 12.61
C GLU A 139 -31.37 -4.18 11.39
N MET A 140 -31.04 -3.23 10.53
CA MET A 140 -30.19 -3.48 9.36
C MET A 140 -28.80 -2.93 9.64
N LEU A 141 -27.81 -3.81 9.68
CA LEU A 141 -26.43 -3.47 9.93
C LEU A 141 -25.64 -3.56 8.63
N GLN A 142 -25.00 -2.46 8.26
CA GLN A 142 -24.09 -2.40 7.12
C GLN A 142 -22.68 -2.73 7.59
N LEU A 143 -22.01 -3.64 6.88
CA LEU A 143 -20.64 -4.04 7.15
C LEU A 143 -19.69 -3.22 6.25
N GLY A 144 -18.64 -2.66 6.84
CA GLY A 144 -17.67 -1.81 6.13
C GLY A 144 -16.42 -2.54 5.65
N HIS A 145 -16.00 -3.59 6.35
CA HIS A 145 -14.65 -4.18 6.22
C HIS A 145 -14.67 -5.70 5.97
N ILE A 146 -15.79 -6.37 6.24
CA ILE A 146 -15.94 -7.83 6.08
C ILE A 146 -17.14 -8.20 5.18
N GLU A 147 -17.00 -9.31 4.45
CA GLU A 147 -18.08 -9.91 3.66
C GLU A 147 -19.19 -10.47 4.58
N ALA A 148 -20.46 -10.27 4.24
CA ALA A 148 -21.59 -10.71 5.06
C ALA A 148 -21.59 -12.22 5.29
N ASP A 149 -21.14 -13.03 4.32
CA ASP A 149 -21.01 -14.48 4.47
C ASP A 149 -20.00 -14.87 5.54
N ARG A 150 -18.87 -14.16 5.63
CA ARG A 150 -17.84 -14.41 6.65
C ARG A 150 -18.32 -13.99 8.02
N ALA A 151 -18.96 -12.82 8.12
CA ALA A 151 -19.55 -12.36 9.37
C ALA A 151 -20.62 -13.34 9.88
N LEU A 152 -21.49 -13.82 8.98
CA LEU A 152 -22.51 -14.81 9.30
C LEU A 152 -21.90 -16.13 9.78
N ALA A 153 -20.86 -16.63 9.09
CA ALA A 153 -20.15 -17.85 9.50
C ALA A 153 -19.50 -17.74 10.89
N LEU A 154 -18.91 -16.58 11.21
CA LEU A 154 -18.34 -16.31 12.53
C LEU A 154 -19.42 -16.26 13.62
N LEU A 155 -20.53 -15.55 13.37
CA LEU A 155 -21.65 -15.51 14.30
C LEU A 155 -22.25 -16.90 14.54
N LYS A 156 -22.39 -17.71 13.49
CA LYS A 156 -22.82 -19.11 13.60
C LYS A 156 -21.87 -19.94 14.46
N ALA A 157 -20.55 -19.77 14.28
CA ALA A 157 -19.54 -20.47 15.07
C ALA A 157 -19.57 -20.05 16.56
N LEU A 158 -19.95 -18.80 16.85
CA LEU A 158 -20.14 -18.28 18.21
C LEU A 158 -21.48 -18.71 18.85
N GLY A 159 -22.32 -19.44 18.13
CA GLY A 159 -23.59 -19.98 18.63
C GLY A 159 -24.81 -19.10 18.38
N TYR A 160 -24.68 -18.05 17.56
CA TYR A 160 -25.83 -17.23 17.16
C TYR A 160 -26.68 -17.92 16.10
N ASN A 161 -27.98 -17.61 16.09
CA ASN A 161 -28.92 -18.21 15.15
C ASN A 161 -28.88 -17.46 13.82
N THR A 162 -28.23 -18.07 12.83
CA THR A 162 -28.06 -17.50 11.49
C THR A 162 -28.99 -18.15 10.50
N ILE A 163 -29.58 -17.34 9.62
CA ILE A 163 -30.43 -17.78 8.52
C ILE A 163 -29.62 -17.70 7.23
N GLU A 164 -29.37 -18.86 6.63
CA GLU A 164 -28.70 -18.99 5.34
C GLU A 164 -29.71 -19.23 4.23
N PHE A 165 -29.45 -18.60 3.09
CA PHE A 165 -30.22 -18.79 1.87
C PHE A 165 -29.38 -19.60 0.88
N ASN A 166 -29.84 -20.79 0.51
CA ASN A 166 -29.19 -21.59 -0.53
C ASN A 166 -29.94 -21.42 -1.86
N ALA A 167 -29.27 -20.90 -2.88
CA ALA A 167 -29.84 -20.73 -4.22
C ALA A 167 -29.77 -22.06 -5.00
N LYS A 168 -30.93 -22.69 -5.25
CA LYS A 168 -31.00 -23.96 -6.01
C LYS A 168 -30.89 -23.81 -7.53
N THR A 169 -31.10 -22.61 -8.07
CA THR A 169 -31.21 -22.39 -9.52
C THR A 169 -30.29 -21.25 -9.95
N GLN A 170 -29.44 -21.49 -10.96
CA GLN A 170 -28.72 -20.41 -11.62
C GLN A 170 -29.67 -19.72 -12.62
N GLY A 171 -30.13 -18.53 -12.27
CA GLY A 171 -31.07 -17.72 -13.04
C GLY A 171 -31.46 -16.44 -12.30
N VAL A 172 -32.23 -15.57 -12.96
CA VAL A 172 -32.67 -14.27 -12.41
C VAL A 172 -33.65 -14.44 -11.24
N ASP A 173 -34.42 -15.53 -11.22
CA ASP A 173 -35.27 -15.94 -10.09
C ASP A 173 -34.56 -16.99 -9.23
N GLN A 174 -33.83 -16.53 -8.22
CA GLN A 174 -33.29 -17.42 -7.18
C GLN A 174 -34.38 -17.68 -6.15
N ILE A 175 -34.92 -18.91 -6.13
CA ILE A 175 -35.77 -19.38 -5.03
C ILE A 175 -34.83 -19.80 -3.88
N PHE A 176 -34.93 -19.12 -2.75
CA PHE A 176 -34.11 -19.39 -1.58
C PHE A 176 -34.81 -20.34 -0.61
N ASP A 177 -34.17 -21.48 -0.30
CA ASP A 177 -34.61 -22.34 0.80
C ASP A 177 -33.96 -21.87 2.11
N VAL A 178 -34.77 -21.72 3.15
CA VAL A 178 -34.30 -21.35 4.49
C VAL A 178 -33.72 -22.57 5.19
N VAL A 179 -32.41 -22.58 5.43
CA VAL A 179 -31.78 -23.59 6.28
C VAL A 179 -32.01 -23.22 7.75
N ARG A 180 -33.01 -23.83 8.39
CA ARG A 180 -33.37 -23.55 9.79
C ARG A 180 -32.44 -24.32 10.75
N SER A 181 -31.81 -23.61 11.68
CA SER A 181 -31.21 -24.21 12.87
C SER A 181 -32.32 -24.73 13.80
N SER A 182 -32.08 -25.84 14.50
CA SER A 182 -33.05 -26.51 15.38
C SER A 182 -33.42 -25.73 16.65
N ASN A 183 -32.72 -24.63 16.94
CA ASN A 183 -32.99 -23.76 18.08
C ASN A 183 -33.57 -22.42 17.60
N GLN A 184 -34.83 -22.12 17.95
CA GLN A 184 -35.57 -20.93 17.51
C GLN A 184 -35.43 -19.74 18.48
N GLN A 185 -34.28 -19.58 19.13
CA GLN A 185 -34.07 -18.47 20.06
C GLN A 185 -33.71 -17.18 19.29
N LEU A 186 -34.33 -16.07 19.65
CA LEU A 186 -33.96 -14.74 19.15
C LEU A 186 -32.64 -14.29 19.83
N PRO A 187 -31.80 -13.50 19.15
CA PRO A 187 -32.00 -12.87 17.84
C PRO A 187 -31.57 -13.74 16.63
N TRP A 188 -32.18 -13.48 15.47
CA TRP A 188 -31.82 -14.11 14.19
C TRP A 188 -31.01 -13.16 13.32
N VAL A 189 -29.91 -13.66 12.75
CA VAL A 189 -29.07 -12.91 11.82
C VAL A 189 -29.27 -13.44 10.41
N VAL A 190 -29.68 -12.57 9.51
CA VAL A 190 -30.10 -12.91 8.15
C VAL A 190 -29.24 -12.13 7.17
N LYS A 191 -28.58 -12.83 6.23
CA LYS A 191 -27.88 -12.14 5.15
C LYS A 191 -28.89 -11.55 4.17
N VAL A 192 -28.80 -10.25 3.88
CA VAL A 192 -29.61 -9.64 2.82
C VAL A 192 -28.95 -9.95 1.48
N SER A 193 -29.73 -10.35 0.48
CA SER A 193 -29.19 -10.59 -0.87
C SER A 193 -28.67 -9.29 -1.47
N ASN A 194 -27.42 -9.31 -1.94
CA ASN A 194 -26.84 -8.20 -2.69
C ASN A 194 -27.62 -8.03 -3.99
N ALA A 195 -27.96 -6.79 -4.37
CA ALA A 195 -28.70 -6.54 -5.60
C ALA A 195 -27.94 -7.08 -6.83
N SER A 196 -28.65 -7.77 -7.73
CA SER A 196 -28.10 -8.25 -8.99
C SER A 196 -27.56 -7.07 -9.81
N LYS A 197 -26.27 -7.10 -10.10
CA LYS A 197 -25.50 -6.04 -10.76
C LYS A 197 -26.16 -5.58 -12.07
N THR A 198 -26.47 -4.30 -12.22
CA THR A 198 -26.72 -3.70 -13.53
C THR A 198 -25.40 -3.13 -14.06
N SER A 199 -24.68 -3.93 -14.85
CA SER A 199 -23.56 -3.37 -15.61
C SER A 199 -24.13 -2.54 -16.76
N LEU A 200 -23.80 -1.25 -16.84
CA LEU A 200 -24.20 -0.35 -17.94
C LEU A 200 -23.68 -0.81 -19.32
N LEU A 201 -22.79 -1.81 -19.36
CA LEU A 201 -22.19 -2.37 -20.57
C LEU A 201 -22.66 -3.80 -20.87
N GLN A 202 -23.56 -4.36 -20.06
CA GLN A 202 -24.10 -5.69 -20.34
C GLN A 202 -25.30 -5.56 -21.29
N SER A 203 -25.08 -5.88 -22.56
CA SER A 203 -26.16 -5.98 -23.55
C SER A 203 -27.26 -6.89 -23.04
N GLU A 204 -28.49 -6.39 -23.10
CA GLU A 204 -29.72 -7.08 -22.74
C GLU A 204 -29.71 -8.50 -23.33
N VAL A 205 -29.77 -9.52 -22.48
CA VAL A 205 -29.94 -10.90 -22.93
C VAL A 205 -31.39 -11.02 -23.38
N THR A 206 -31.64 -10.83 -24.67
CA THR A 206 -32.93 -11.14 -25.29
C THR A 206 -33.23 -12.61 -25.03
N SER A 207 -34.28 -12.86 -24.27
CA SER A 207 -34.79 -14.18 -23.91
C SER A 207 -35.06 -15.03 -25.16
N SER A 208 -34.13 -15.90 -25.52
CA SER A 208 -34.39 -17.02 -26.44
C SER A 208 -34.13 -18.33 -25.71
N ARG A 209 -35.12 -19.22 -25.84
CA ARG A 209 -35.35 -20.44 -25.06
C ARG A 209 -34.10 -21.32 -24.97
N SER A 210 -33.70 -21.63 -23.74
CA SER A 210 -32.68 -22.60 -23.39
C SER A 210 -33.07 -24.01 -23.84
N SER A 211 -32.34 -24.58 -24.81
CA SER A 211 -32.19 -26.03 -24.92
C SER A 211 -31.01 -26.46 -24.05
N THR A 212 -31.36 -27.16 -22.98
CA THR A 212 -30.45 -27.90 -22.11
C THR A 212 -29.57 -28.85 -22.92
N THR A 213 -28.25 -28.76 -22.78
CA THR A 213 -27.40 -29.95 -22.91
C THR A 213 -26.33 -29.91 -21.81
N ARG A 214 -26.52 -30.80 -20.84
CA ARG A 214 -25.55 -31.20 -19.82
C ARG A 214 -24.31 -31.77 -20.51
N SER A 215 -23.12 -31.27 -20.19
CA SER A 215 -21.86 -31.97 -20.48
C SER A 215 -21.42 -32.75 -19.24
N THR A 216 -21.78 -34.02 -19.24
CA THR A 216 -21.07 -35.09 -18.54
C THR A 216 -19.71 -35.31 -19.18
N SER A 217 -18.73 -35.65 -18.35
CA SER A 217 -17.40 -36.13 -18.73
C SER A 217 -17.45 -37.30 -19.74
N SER A 218 -16.98 -37.08 -20.97
CA SER A 218 -16.21 -38.07 -21.77
C SER A 218 -15.84 -37.51 -23.16
N GLY A 219 -14.55 -37.57 -23.48
CA GLY A 219 -14.00 -37.77 -24.84
C GLY A 219 -14.50 -36.87 -25.98
N GLY A 220 -13.83 -35.74 -26.20
CA GLY A 220 -13.94 -34.96 -27.43
C GLY A 220 -12.81 -33.96 -27.56
N LYS A 221 -11.82 -34.25 -28.42
CA LYS A 221 -10.76 -33.31 -28.82
C LYS A 221 -11.39 -32.13 -29.58
N GLY A 222 -11.61 -31.02 -28.89
CA GLY A 222 -11.91 -29.71 -29.45
C GLY A 222 -10.89 -28.70 -28.91
N MET A 223 -10.17 -28.04 -29.82
CA MET A 223 -9.03 -27.14 -29.55
C MET A 223 -9.37 -26.08 -28.50
N GLN A 224 -8.66 -26.16 -27.37
CA GLN A 224 -8.63 -25.17 -26.30
C GLN A 224 -8.01 -23.87 -26.79
N GLY A 225 -8.64 -22.76 -26.42
CA GLY A 225 -8.04 -21.42 -26.51
C GLY A 225 -6.75 -21.33 -25.70
N ALA A 226 -5.97 -20.29 -25.98
CA ALA A 226 -4.67 -20.03 -25.38
C ALA A 226 -4.60 -20.37 -23.88
N PRO A 227 -3.49 -20.95 -23.39
CA PRO A 227 -3.21 -20.94 -21.97
C PRO A 227 -3.07 -19.46 -21.55
N GLN A 228 -4.16 -18.90 -21.02
CA GLN A 228 -4.09 -17.65 -20.29
C GLN A 228 -3.17 -17.89 -19.10
N LEU A 229 -2.08 -17.12 -19.02
CA LEU A 229 -1.26 -17.04 -17.82
C LEU A 229 -2.19 -16.78 -16.63
N GLY A 230 -2.16 -17.67 -15.64
CA GLY A 230 -3.20 -17.89 -14.64
C GLY A 230 -3.71 -16.64 -13.90
N GLY A 231 -4.91 -16.79 -13.33
CA GLY A 231 -5.55 -15.83 -12.43
C GLY A 231 -6.80 -15.15 -13.00
N SER A 232 -7.87 -15.11 -12.20
CA SER A 232 -9.14 -14.46 -12.56
C SER A 232 -8.92 -12.95 -12.77
N HIS A 233 -9.24 -12.46 -13.97
CA HIS A 233 -9.38 -11.03 -14.19
C HIS A 233 -10.47 -10.45 -13.28
N LEU A 234 -10.30 -9.19 -12.85
CA LEU A 234 -11.38 -8.40 -12.26
C LEU A 234 -12.42 -8.11 -13.34
N HIS A 235 -13.31 -9.06 -13.64
CA HIS A 235 -14.42 -8.91 -14.62
C HIS A 235 -15.51 -7.90 -14.19
N SER A 236 -15.20 -6.97 -13.28
CA SER A 236 -16.16 -6.04 -12.67
C SER A 236 -15.54 -4.68 -12.35
N ALA A 237 -14.70 -4.15 -13.25
CA ALA A 237 -14.07 -2.84 -13.08
C ALA A 237 -15.04 -1.63 -13.10
N THR A 238 -16.35 -1.84 -13.25
CA THR A 238 -17.39 -0.79 -13.18
C THR A 238 -18.50 -1.05 -12.16
N SER A 239 -18.43 -2.13 -11.38
CA SER A 239 -19.38 -2.35 -10.28
C SER A 239 -18.72 -1.96 -8.96
N GLY A 240 -19.33 -1.03 -8.22
CA GLY A 240 -18.97 -0.80 -6.82
C GLY A 240 -18.94 -2.13 -6.04
N ALA A 241 -18.12 -2.19 -4.99
CA ALA A 241 -18.17 -3.33 -4.07
C ALA A 241 -19.62 -3.53 -3.63
N PRO A 242 -20.16 -4.76 -3.67
CA PRO A 242 -21.51 -5.00 -3.20
C PRO A 242 -21.62 -4.53 -1.76
N GLU A 243 -22.69 -3.79 -1.44
CA GLU A 243 -22.93 -3.40 -0.05
C GLU A 243 -23.27 -4.63 0.78
N GLU A 244 -22.38 -4.98 1.70
CA GLU A 244 -22.55 -6.13 2.58
C GLU A 244 -23.46 -5.72 3.75
N ARG A 245 -24.64 -6.35 3.85
CA ARG A 245 -25.66 -6.01 4.85
C ARG A 245 -26.19 -7.26 5.56
N LEU A 246 -26.37 -7.13 6.88
CA LEU A 246 -27.03 -8.12 7.73
C LEU A 246 -28.33 -7.53 8.27
N LEU A 247 -29.40 -8.33 8.25
CA LEU A 247 -30.66 -8.04 8.92
C LEU A 247 -30.71 -8.84 10.22
N ILE A 248 -30.78 -8.14 11.34
CA ILE A 248 -30.89 -8.74 12.67
C ILE A 248 -32.35 -8.59 13.12
N VAL A 249 -33.00 -9.72 13.42
CA VAL A 249 -34.35 -9.77 13.97
C VAL A 249 -34.24 -10.10 15.45
N TYR A 250 -34.83 -9.29 16.31
CA TYR A 250 -34.69 -9.38 17.77
C TYR A 250 -36.03 -9.19 18.47
N ASP A 251 -36.08 -9.50 19.76
CA ASP A 251 -37.25 -9.28 20.62
C ASP A 251 -37.21 -7.86 21.19
N ARG A 252 -38.28 -7.06 21.00
CA ARG A 252 -38.34 -5.68 21.51
C ARG A 252 -38.30 -5.60 23.03
N ASP A 253 -38.71 -6.65 23.73
CA ASP A 253 -38.68 -6.72 25.19
C ASP A 253 -37.28 -7.07 25.73
N GLU A 254 -36.37 -7.54 24.88
CA GLU A 254 -34.98 -7.92 25.24
C GLU A 254 -33.90 -7.21 24.37
N PRO A 255 -33.80 -5.87 24.42
CA PRO A 255 -32.84 -5.12 23.58
C PRO A 255 -31.36 -5.40 23.92
N GLU A 256 -31.07 -5.90 25.12
CA GLU A 256 -29.69 -6.19 25.56
C GLU A 256 -28.98 -7.22 24.67
N LYS A 257 -29.72 -8.19 24.10
CA LYS A 257 -29.16 -9.21 23.20
C LYS A 257 -28.76 -8.65 21.84
N LEU A 258 -29.48 -7.64 21.36
CA LEU A 258 -29.16 -6.94 20.12
C LEU A 258 -27.85 -6.18 20.28
N GLU A 259 -27.75 -5.38 21.34
CA GLU A 259 -26.56 -4.60 21.67
C GLU A 259 -25.30 -5.47 21.77
N GLN A 260 -25.41 -6.69 22.34
CA GLN A 260 -24.28 -7.61 22.41
C GLN A 260 -23.76 -8.02 21.02
N ILE A 261 -24.67 -8.31 20.07
CA ILE A 261 -24.30 -8.69 18.70
C ILE A 261 -23.75 -7.49 17.93
N VAL A 262 -24.39 -6.34 18.03
CA VAL A 262 -23.96 -5.11 17.35
C VAL A 262 -22.57 -4.70 17.84
N ASN A 263 -22.33 -4.72 19.16
CA ASN A 263 -21.02 -4.43 19.73
C ASN A 263 -19.96 -5.48 19.33
N LEU A 264 -20.31 -6.77 19.31
CA LEU A 264 -19.42 -7.81 18.82
C LEU A 264 -19.04 -7.60 17.35
N LEU A 265 -20.04 -7.27 16.51
CA LEU A 265 -19.84 -7.00 15.10
C LEU A 265 -18.90 -5.81 14.90
N HIS A 266 -19.19 -4.65 15.49
CA HIS A 266 -18.36 -3.46 15.31
C HIS A 266 -16.99 -3.53 15.96
N ALA A 267 -16.87 -4.11 17.17
CA ALA A 267 -15.61 -4.09 17.91
C ALA A 267 -14.64 -5.22 17.52
N HIS A 268 -15.14 -6.36 17.04
CA HIS A 268 -14.30 -7.55 16.83
C HIS A 268 -14.38 -8.17 15.44
N ILE A 269 -15.48 -8.00 14.69
CA ILE A 269 -15.69 -8.69 13.40
C ILE A 269 -15.49 -7.73 12.21
N ASP A 270 -16.13 -6.56 12.24
CA ASP A 270 -16.14 -5.54 11.18
C ASP A 270 -15.09 -4.44 11.41
N VAL A 271 -13.86 -4.87 11.67
CA VAL A 271 -12.72 -3.96 11.93
C VAL A 271 -11.95 -3.68 10.65
N ALA A 272 -11.38 -2.48 10.55
CA ALA A 272 -10.56 -2.08 9.41
C ALA A 272 -9.37 -3.03 9.21
N ALA A 273 -9.27 -3.60 8.01
CA ALA A 273 -8.14 -4.45 7.64
C ALA A 273 -6.87 -3.60 7.52
N GLN A 274 -5.77 -4.14 8.04
CA GLN A 274 -4.46 -3.53 7.93
C GLN A 274 -3.97 -3.56 6.48
N GLN A 275 -3.14 -2.59 6.13
CA GLN A 275 -2.54 -2.47 4.80
C GLN A 275 -1.10 -2.95 4.83
N ILE A 276 -0.67 -3.53 3.71
CA ILE A 276 0.67 -4.07 3.51
C ILE A 276 1.15 -3.55 2.16
N VAL A 277 2.32 -2.91 2.14
CA VAL A 277 3.04 -2.62 0.91
C VAL A 277 3.91 -3.82 0.60
N ILE A 278 3.88 -4.31 -0.63
CA ILE A 278 4.79 -5.36 -1.07
C ILE A 278 5.59 -4.80 -2.24
N GLU A 279 6.90 -4.88 -2.07
CA GLU A 279 7.87 -4.49 -3.08
C GLU A 279 8.44 -5.74 -3.72
N ALA A 280 8.67 -5.69 -5.02
CA ALA A 280 9.35 -6.72 -5.77
C ALA A 280 10.52 -6.09 -6.53
N LEU A 281 11.66 -6.76 -6.51
CA LEU A 281 12.81 -6.44 -7.36
C LEU A 281 13.09 -7.64 -8.27
N VAL A 282 13.12 -7.39 -9.56
CA VAL A 282 13.43 -8.41 -10.57
C VAL A 282 14.80 -8.12 -11.16
N ILE A 283 15.73 -9.03 -10.94
CA ILE A 283 17.14 -8.93 -11.34
C ILE A 283 17.43 -10.05 -12.33
N GLU A 284 18.11 -9.73 -13.42
CA GLU A 284 18.72 -10.70 -14.32
C GLU A 284 20.21 -10.78 -14.00
N VAL A 285 20.71 -11.98 -13.68
CA VAL A 285 22.12 -12.20 -13.32
C VAL A 285 22.71 -13.28 -14.22
N ASN A 286 23.96 -13.11 -14.64
CA ASN A 286 24.66 -14.18 -15.34
C ASN A 286 24.88 -15.39 -14.42
N SER A 287 24.56 -16.58 -14.92
CA SER A 287 24.66 -17.84 -14.18
C SER A 287 26.07 -18.12 -13.62
N SER A 288 27.13 -17.61 -14.27
CA SER A 288 28.52 -17.77 -13.80
C SER A 288 28.85 -16.90 -12.59
N SER A 289 28.08 -15.85 -12.37
CA SER A 289 28.32 -14.81 -11.36
C SER A 289 27.38 -14.98 -10.15
N LEU A 290 26.49 -15.98 -10.18
CA LEU A 290 25.61 -16.33 -9.06
C LEU A 290 26.40 -16.78 -7.82
N ASP A 291 27.54 -17.44 -7.99
CA ASP A 291 28.36 -17.88 -6.87
C ASP A 291 29.00 -16.70 -6.10
N ASP A 292 29.22 -15.56 -6.77
CA ASP A 292 29.77 -14.33 -6.19
C ASP A 292 28.74 -13.57 -5.32
N LEU A 293 27.44 -13.87 -5.47
CA LEU A 293 26.39 -13.37 -4.57
C LEU A 293 26.39 -14.06 -3.19
N GLY A 294 27.33 -14.99 -2.94
CA GLY A 294 27.52 -15.66 -1.65
C GLY A 294 26.61 -16.86 -1.42
N PHE A 295 26.01 -17.40 -2.48
CA PHE A 295 25.20 -18.62 -2.39
C PHE A 295 26.11 -19.84 -2.26
N GLU A 296 26.45 -20.26 -1.03
CA GLU A 296 27.21 -21.49 -0.81
C GLU A 296 26.31 -22.72 -1.02
N TRP A 297 26.44 -23.37 -2.18
CA TRP A 297 25.69 -24.56 -2.56
C TRP A 297 26.26 -25.83 -1.91
N SER A 298 26.43 -25.86 -0.59
CA SER A 298 26.83 -27.08 0.12
C SER A 298 25.61 -27.73 0.80
N GLY A 299 25.32 -28.96 0.37
CA GLY A 299 24.15 -29.72 0.81
C GLY A 299 24.15 -29.98 2.32
N ALA A 300 22.97 -29.78 2.91
CA ALA A 300 22.54 -30.33 4.18
C ALA A 300 23.37 -29.96 5.41
N THR A 301 23.30 -28.69 5.84
CA THR A 301 23.31 -28.37 7.28
C THR A 301 22.33 -27.24 7.61
N GLY A 302 21.31 -27.55 8.43
CA GLY A 302 20.78 -26.61 9.43
C GLY A 302 19.65 -25.61 9.10
N SER A 303 19.51 -25.04 7.90
CA SER A 303 18.59 -23.87 7.71
C SER A 303 17.79 -23.81 6.39
N THR A 304 17.88 -24.83 5.53
CA THR A 304 17.25 -24.85 4.20
C THR A 304 16.16 -25.92 4.12
N SER A 305 14.93 -25.54 3.74
CA SER A 305 13.85 -26.48 3.39
C SER A 305 13.56 -26.41 1.89
N GLY A 306 13.78 -27.51 1.17
CA GLY A 306 13.44 -27.66 -0.24
C GLY A 306 12.64 -28.94 -0.47
N SER A 307 11.58 -28.85 -1.28
CA SER A 307 10.81 -30.01 -1.73
C SER A 307 11.24 -30.38 -3.14
N PHE A 308 11.69 -31.62 -3.33
CA PHE A 308 12.05 -32.16 -4.64
C PHE A 308 11.03 -33.21 -5.05
N ALA A 309 10.26 -32.95 -6.12
CA ALA A 309 9.48 -33.99 -6.77
C ALA A 309 10.41 -34.76 -7.72
N SER A 310 10.79 -35.98 -7.36
CA SER A 310 11.56 -36.86 -8.24
C SER A 310 10.61 -37.71 -9.10
N ASN A 311 10.52 -37.40 -10.40
CA ASN A 311 10.13 -38.37 -11.41
C ASN A 311 11.41 -38.82 -12.13
N GLU A 312 11.68 -40.13 -12.15
CA GLU A 312 12.80 -40.68 -12.92
C GLU A 312 12.63 -40.34 -14.41
N GLY A 313 13.59 -39.61 -14.97
CA GLY A 313 13.70 -39.36 -16.40
C GLY A 313 13.38 -37.96 -16.91
N SER A 314 13.03 -36.98 -16.05
CA SER A 314 12.94 -35.56 -16.44
C SER A 314 13.87 -34.66 -15.62
N ALA A 315 14.22 -33.49 -16.18
CA ALA A 315 15.03 -32.47 -15.52
C ALA A 315 14.52 -32.18 -14.09
N ARG A 316 15.44 -32.07 -13.13
CA ARG A 316 15.14 -31.78 -11.73
C ARG A 316 14.77 -30.30 -11.59
N GLN A 317 13.48 -29.99 -11.53
CA GLN A 317 13.00 -28.67 -11.08
C GLN A 317 12.81 -28.71 -9.56
N GLY A 318 13.52 -27.83 -8.85
CA GLY A 318 13.41 -27.68 -7.39
C GLY A 318 13.19 -26.23 -7.03
N THR A 319 12.29 -25.96 -6.08
CA THR A 319 12.10 -24.63 -5.49
C THR A 319 12.88 -24.57 -4.18
N PHE A 320 13.70 -23.54 -4.00
CA PHE A 320 14.51 -23.32 -2.79
C PHE A 320 13.99 -22.11 -2.03
N ILE A 321 13.84 -22.24 -0.71
CA ILE A 321 13.48 -21.14 0.19
C ILE A 321 14.60 -21.03 1.21
N PHE A 322 15.26 -19.87 1.24
CA PHE A 322 16.32 -19.56 2.19
C PHE A 322 15.72 -18.86 3.42
N SER A 323 16.10 -19.30 4.62
CA SER A 323 15.67 -18.69 5.88
C SER A 323 16.71 -17.70 6.42
N ARG A 324 16.28 -16.82 7.33
CA ARG A 324 17.02 -15.70 7.97
C ARG A 324 18.49 -15.98 8.33
N ASP A 325 18.81 -17.21 8.73
CA ASP A 325 20.16 -17.56 9.19
C ASP A 325 21.18 -17.70 8.05
N ALA A 326 20.73 -17.78 6.79
CA ALA A 326 21.59 -17.69 5.59
C ALA A 326 21.83 -16.23 5.13
N PHE A 327 21.06 -15.27 5.67
CA PHE A 327 21.06 -13.85 5.31
C PHE A 327 21.48 -12.96 6.49
N THR A 328 22.49 -13.38 7.26
CA THR A 328 22.99 -12.58 8.39
C THR A 328 23.62 -11.25 7.97
N ASP A 329 23.85 -11.03 6.66
CA ASP A 329 24.44 -9.80 6.15
C ASP A 329 23.82 -9.38 4.80
N PHE A 330 22.59 -8.84 4.84
CA PHE A 330 21.93 -8.31 3.64
C PHE A 330 22.74 -7.18 2.97
N ASN A 331 23.56 -6.47 3.73
CA ASN A 331 24.51 -5.48 3.20
C ASN A 331 25.60 -6.14 2.34
N ALA A 332 26.03 -7.36 2.67
CA ALA A 332 26.98 -8.10 1.84
C ALA A 332 26.35 -8.57 0.52
N PHE A 333 25.09 -9.00 0.53
CA PHE A 333 24.33 -9.28 -0.69
C PHE A 333 24.16 -8.03 -1.56
N ARG A 334 24.01 -6.85 -0.93
CA ARG A 334 23.97 -5.59 -1.65
C ARG A 334 25.29 -5.24 -2.31
N GLY A 335 26.38 -5.30 -1.55
CA GLY A 335 27.72 -5.00 -2.05
C GLY A 335 28.12 -5.92 -3.20
N SER A 336 27.76 -7.21 -3.14
CA SER A 336 28.00 -8.13 -4.24
C SER A 336 27.15 -7.80 -5.47
N LEU A 337 25.83 -7.58 -5.33
CA LEU A 337 25.00 -7.22 -6.49
C LEU A 337 25.45 -5.91 -7.16
N GLU A 338 25.85 -4.91 -6.37
CA GLU A 338 26.37 -3.63 -6.89
C GLU A 338 27.69 -3.82 -7.66
N ALA A 339 28.60 -4.65 -7.14
CA ALA A 339 29.81 -5.02 -7.86
C ALA A 339 29.50 -5.76 -9.17
N LEU A 340 28.53 -6.69 -9.16
CA LEU A 340 28.08 -7.39 -10.36
C LEU A 340 27.42 -6.45 -11.39
N GLN A 341 26.72 -5.40 -10.94
CA GLN A 341 26.19 -4.36 -11.84
C GLN A 341 27.29 -3.52 -12.46
N GLU A 342 28.33 -3.14 -11.70
CA GLU A 342 29.48 -2.39 -12.20
C GLU A 342 30.26 -3.20 -13.26
N THR A 343 30.37 -4.52 -13.07
CA THR A 343 31.00 -5.42 -14.06
C THR A 343 30.07 -5.81 -15.22
N GLY A 344 28.79 -5.42 -15.18
CA GLY A 344 27.79 -5.75 -16.20
C GLY A 344 27.28 -7.20 -16.16
N GLU A 345 27.52 -7.92 -15.07
CA GLU A 345 27.13 -9.32 -14.85
C GLU A 345 25.72 -9.45 -14.21
N ALA A 346 25.13 -8.34 -13.77
CA ALA A 346 23.76 -8.24 -13.29
C ALA A 346 23.05 -7.00 -13.83
N GLU A 347 21.76 -7.13 -14.16
CA GLU A 347 20.90 -6.05 -14.63
C GLU A 347 19.56 -6.05 -13.88
N ILE A 348 19.11 -4.89 -13.40
CA ILE A 348 17.77 -4.75 -12.82
C ILE A 348 16.76 -4.59 -13.94
N LEU A 349 15.82 -5.54 -14.06
CA LEU A 349 14.76 -5.51 -15.06
C LEU A 349 13.56 -4.67 -14.64
N SER A 350 13.16 -4.75 -13.37
CA SER A 350 11.96 -4.06 -12.87
C SER A 350 11.91 -4.01 -11.34
N SER A 351 11.27 -2.98 -10.79
CA SER A 351 11.04 -2.82 -9.35
C SER A 351 9.59 -2.41 -9.02
N PRO A 352 8.57 -3.26 -9.29
CA PRO A 352 7.18 -2.89 -9.02
C PRO A 352 6.83 -3.01 -7.53
N SER A 353 5.89 -2.19 -7.08
CA SER A 353 5.30 -2.27 -5.74
C SER A 353 3.78 -2.24 -5.77
N VAL A 354 3.13 -2.79 -4.74
CA VAL A 354 1.68 -2.79 -4.60
C VAL A 354 1.26 -2.63 -3.14
N LEU A 355 0.28 -1.76 -2.89
CA LEU A 355 -0.41 -1.64 -1.61
C LEU A 355 -1.64 -2.57 -1.62
N VAL A 356 -1.75 -3.45 -0.64
CA VAL A 356 -2.82 -4.44 -0.54
C VAL A 356 -3.33 -4.57 0.91
N LEU A 357 -4.61 -4.89 1.05
CA LEU A 357 -5.21 -5.18 2.36
C LEU A 357 -4.85 -6.59 2.83
N ASN A 358 -4.75 -6.76 4.14
CA ASN A 358 -4.57 -8.06 4.77
C ASN A 358 -5.62 -9.08 4.27
N ASP A 359 -5.16 -10.30 3.96
CA ASP A 359 -5.95 -11.41 3.40
C ASP A 359 -6.58 -11.18 2.01
N ARG A 360 -6.30 -10.05 1.34
CA ARG A 360 -6.76 -9.76 -0.03
C ARG A 360 -5.67 -10.09 -1.05
N GLN A 361 -6.08 -10.56 -2.23
CA GLN A 361 -5.15 -10.86 -3.32
C GLN A 361 -4.83 -9.59 -4.11
N ALA A 362 -3.56 -9.43 -4.47
CA ALA A 362 -3.11 -8.46 -5.46
C ALA A 362 -2.42 -9.17 -6.63
N ARG A 363 -2.46 -8.51 -7.79
CA ARG A 363 -1.82 -8.97 -9.03
C ARG A 363 -1.01 -7.82 -9.62
N ILE A 364 0.27 -8.05 -9.84
CA ILE A 364 1.17 -7.17 -10.58
C ILE A 364 1.47 -7.85 -11.92
N GLN A 365 1.41 -7.09 -13.01
CA GLN A 365 1.79 -7.57 -14.33
C GLN A 365 2.65 -6.52 -15.03
N VAL A 366 3.90 -6.87 -15.33
CA VAL A 366 4.86 -6.02 -16.03
C VAL A 366 5.33 -6.76 -17.27
N GLY A 367 5.16 -6.18 -18.45
CA GLY A 367 5.51 -6.90 -19.67
C GLY A 367 5.00 -6.27 -20.95
N ARG A 368 5.13 -7.01 -22.04
CA ARG A 368 4.69 -6.62 -23.39
C ARG A 368 3.75 -7.68 -23.96
N GLN A 369 2.90 -7.30 -24.90
CA GLN A 369 2.02 -8.24 -25.59
C GLN A 369 2.54 -8.51 -27.00
N ILE A 370 2.67 -9.79 -27.37
CA ILE A 370 3.08 -10.19 -28.71
C ILE A 370 1.83 -10.49 -29.55
N PRO A 371 1.63 -9.81 -30.70
CA PRO A 371 0.59 -10.16 -31.63
C PRO A 371 0.97 -11.43 -32.40
N VAL A 372 0.09 -12.44 -32.38
CA VAL A 372 0.22 -13.68 -33.14
C VAL A 372 -0.95 -13.76 -34.13
N ALA A 373 -0.65 -13.95 -35.41
CA ALA A 373 -1.67 -14.09 -36.43
C ALA A 373 -2.38 -15.44 -36.28
N ARG A 374 -3.71 -15.41 -36.16
CA ARG A 374 -4.57 -16.59 -36.10
C ARG A 374 -5.41 -16.68 -37.36
N THR A 375 -5.23 -17.75 -38.13
CA THR A 375 -6.07 -18.03 -39.29
C THR A 375 -7.06 -19.14 -38.93
N THR A 376 -8.35 -18.81 -38.93
CA THR A 376 -9.42 -19.81 -38.77
C THR A 376 -10.01 -20.10 -40.14
N ALA A 377 -9.75 -21.30 -40.66
CA ALA A 377 -10.33 -21.77 -41.91
C ALA A 377 -11.56 -22.64 -41.62
N THR A 378 -12.70 -22.23 -42.15
CA THR A 378 -13.93 -23.05 -42.25
C THR A 378 -14.09 -23.50 -43.70
N THR A 379 -14.94 -24.49 -43.96
CA THR A 379 -15.20 -25.04 -45.30
C THR A 379 -15.69 -24.00 -46.32
N SER A 380 -16.13 -22.83 -45.87
CA SER A 380 -16.69 -21.76 -46.73
C SER A 380 -16.03 -20.39 -46.56
N ALA A 381 -15.12 -20.20 -45.59
CA ALA A 381 -14.44 -18.92 -45.37
C ALA A 381 -13.14 -19.06 -44.57
N VAL A 382 -12.14 -18.26 -44.93
CA VAL A 382 -10.90 -18.08 -44.16
C VAL A 382 -10.97 -16.73 -43.45
N THR A 383 -11.00 -16.75 -42.11
CA THR A 383 -10.96 -15.53 -41.29
C THR A 383 -9.57 -15.39 -40.69
N LYS A 384 -8.86 -14.31 -41.01
CA LYS A 384 -7.60 -13.93 -40.35
C LYS A 384 -7.92 -13.00 -39.17
N GLY A 385 -7.41 -13.32 -37.99
CA GLY A 385 -7.48 -12.50 -36.78
C GLY A 385 -6.10 -12.36 -36.15
N VAL A 386 -5.95 -11.45 -35.19
CA VAL A 386 -4.73 -11.25 -34.41
C VAL A 386 -5.05 -11.53 -32.95
N GLU A 387 -4.27 -12.39 -32.31
CA GLU A 387 -4.39 -12.75 -30.89
C GLU A 387 -3.16 -12.25 -30.14
N TYR A 388 -3.34 -11.58 -29.01
CA TYR A 388 -2.25 -10.99 -28.24
C TYR A 388 -1.88 -11.87 -27.06
N PHE A 389 -0.62 -12.30 -26.99
CA PHE A 389 -0.08 -13.10 -25.89
C PHE A 389 0.75 -12.20 -24.96
N PRO A 390 0.37 -12.04 -23.68
CA PRO A 390 1.19 -11.28 -22.73
C PRO A 390 2.45 -12.08 -22.36
N ILE A 391 3.59 -11.41 -22.38
CA ILE A 391 4.87 -11.91 -21.87
C ILE A 391 5.47 -10.89 -20.91
N GLY A 392 6.34 -11.32 -20.01
CA GLY A 392 6.90 -10.51 -18.93
C GLY A 392 6.74 -11.19 -17.56
N ILE A 393 6.71 -10.40 -16.50
CA ILE A 393 6.58 -10.89 -15.12
C ILE A 393 5.14 -10.68 -14.64
N VAL A 394 4.53 -11.74 -14.12
CA VAL A 394 3.24 -11.71 -13.43
C VAL A 394 3.46 -12.18 -12.00
N LEU A 395 3.09 -11.35 -11.03
CA LEU A 395 3.18 -11.68 -9.60
C LEU A 395 1.78 -11.63 -9.00
N ASN A 396 1.26 -12.78 -8.61
CA ASN A 396 0.02 -12.96 -7.88
C ASN A 396 0.38 -13.20 -6.42
N LEU A 397 -0.11 -12.36 -5.52
CA LEU A 397 0.24 -12.43 -4.11
C LEU A 397 -0.98 -12.26 -3.21
N ARG A 398 -0.96 -12.92 -2.06
CA ARG A 398 -1.98 -12.80 -1.01
C ARG A 398 -1.30 -12.80 0.36
N PRO A 399 -1.10 -11.62 0.97
CA PRO A 399 -0.42 -11.51 2.25
C PRO A 399 -1.39 -11.62 3.42
N ARG A 400 -0.84 -12.03 4.56
CA ARG A 400 -1.51 -12.20 5.83
C ARG A 400 -0.61 -11.79 6.98
N ILE A 401 -1.01 -10.81 7.77
CA ILE A 401 -0.24 -10.31 8.92
C ILE A 401 -0.50 -11.19 10.15
N ASN A 402 0.55 -11.45 10.93
CA ASN A 402 0.43 -12.08 12.24
C ASN A 402 -0.16 -11.09 13.28
N ARG A 403 -0.71 -11.61 14.37
CA ARG A 403 -1.33 -10.83 15.46
C ARG A 403 -0.37 -9.80 16.09
N GLU A 404 0.92 -10.12 16.15
CA GLU A 404 1.98 -9.27 16.70
C GLU A 404 2.49 -8.20 15.72
N ARG A 405 1.99 -8.19 14.46
CA ARG A 405 2.39 -7.24 13.39
C ARG A 405 3.87 -7.24 13.02
N SER A 406 4.63 -8.23 13.50
CA SER A 406 6.07 -8.38 13.27
C SER A 406 6.39 -9.27 12.07
N GLU A 407 5.43 -10.07 11.59
CA GLU A 407 5.62 -11.03 10.52
C GLU A 407 4.45 -10.99 9.52
N VAL A 408 4.78 -11.19 8.25
CA VAL A 408 3.85 -11.30 7.13
C VAL A 408 4.01 -12.69 6.50
N THR A 409 2.90 -13.40 6.41
CA THR A 409 2.78 -14.67 5.68
C THR A 409 2.20 -14.41 4.30
N MET A 410 2.80 -14.91 3.23
CA MET A 410 2.36 -14.63 1.87
C MET A 410 2.22 -15.91 1.05
N GLN A 411 1.08 -16.02 0.36
CA GLN A 411 0.91 -16.97 -0.74
C GLN A 411 1.29 -16.26 -2.03
N ILE A 412 2.24 -16.81 -2.78
CA ILE A 412 2.86 -16.14 -3.92
C ILE A 412 2.90 -17.08 -5.11
N GLU A 413 2.47 -16.58 -6.26
CA GLU A 413 2.59 -17.21 -7.57
C GLU A 413 3.27 -16.22 -8.50
N THR A 414 4.46 -16.58 -9.00
CA THR A 414 5.26 -15.75 -9.89
C THR A 414 5.39 -16.46 -11.23
N ILE A 415 5.07 -15.76 -12.31
CA ILE A 415 5.25 -16.25 -13.68
C ILE A 415 6.18 -15.30 -14.42
N ILE A 416 7.27 -15.84 -14.97
CA ILE A 416 8.27 -15.09 -15.74
C ILE A 416 8.26 -15.64 -17.16
N SER A 417 7.95 -14.78 -18.13
CA SER A 417 7.79 -15.13 -19.54
C SER A 417 8.73 -14.30 -20.41
N SER A 418 9.55 -14.95 -21.25
CA SER A 418 10.49 -14.30 -22.18
C SER A 418 10.37 -14.87 -23.60
N ILE A 419 10.78 -14.12 -24.62
CA ILE A 419 10.91 -14.64 -25.99
C ILE A 419 12.23 -15.41 -26.08
N SER A 420 12.19 -16.66 -26.53
CA SER A 420 13.40 -17.45 -26.76
C SER A 420 14.25 -16.87 -27.90
N VAL A 421 15.58 -17.01 -27.78
CA VAL A 421 16.57 -16.57 -28.78
C VAL A 421 16.36 -17.29 -30.12
N GLU A 422 15.90 -18.55 -30.10
CA GLU A 422 15.59 -19.34 -31.30
C GLU A 422 14.47 -18.73 -32.16
N SER A 423 13.57 -17.97 -31.55
CA SER A 423 12.49 -17.26 -32.24
C SER A 423 12.95 -15.94 -32.86
N ALA A 424 13.92 -15.28 -32.23
CA ALA A 424 14.52 -14.04 -32.75
C ALA A 424 15.27 -14.30 -34.07
N ALA A 425 15.92 -15.46 -34.22
CA ALA A 425 16.63 -15.86 -35.43
C ALA A 425 15.75 -16.13 -36.66
N LYS A 426 14.42 -16.27 -36.48
CA LYS A 426 13.45 -16.48 -37.58
C LYS A 426 12.79 -15.18 -38.08
N LEU A 427 13.11 -14.02 -37.49
CA LEU A 427 12.59 -12.72 -37.94
C LEU A 427 13.16 -12.27 -39.30
N GLU A 428 14.30 -12.82 -39.75
CA GLU A 428 15.00 -12.32 -40.94
C GLU A 428 14.71 -13.06 -42.26
N GLN A 429 13.86 -14.10 -42.27
CA GLN A 429 13.59 -14.85 -43.51
C GLN A 429 12.10 -15.06 -43.76
N GLY A 430 11.49 -14.20 -44.60
CA GLY A 430 10.29 -14.58 -45.34
C GLY A 430 9.33 -13.45 -45.68
N THR A 431 9.24 -13.18 -46.98
CA THR A 431 8.21 -12.44 -47.71
C THR A 431 6.77 -12.50 -47.14
N GLY A 432 6.21 -11.35 -46.77
CA GLY A 432 4.84 -10.94 -47.09
C GLY A 432 3.63 -11.62 -46.42
N ASP A 433 3.78 -12.72 -45.68
CA ASP A 433 2.68 -13.31 -44.89
C ASP A 433 3.12 -13.46 -43.43
N ILE A 434 2.35 -12.85 -42.51
CA ILE A 434 2.66 -12.77 -41.08
C ILE A 434 2.34 -14.15 -40.46
N SER A 435 3.20 -15.14 -40.68
CA SER A 435 3.19 -16.43 -39.96
C SER A 435 4.28 -16.44 -38.89
N PHE A 436 4.29 -15.42 -38.03
CA PHE A 436 5.17 -15.35 -36.87
C PHE A 436 4.58 -16.17 -35.71
N SER A 437 5.29 -17.23 -35.31
CA SER A 437 4.97 -18.04 -34.13
C SER A 437 6.13 -17.91 -33.13
N PRO A 438 6.04 -17.02 -32.14
CA PRO A 438 7.08 -16.89 -31.11
C PRO A 438 7.08 -18.14 -30.21
N ILE A 439 8.26 -18.68 -29.93
CA ILE A 439 8.47 -19.61 -28.82
C ILE A 439 8.72 -18.76 -27.58
N VAL A 440 7.84 -18.90 -26.59
CA VAL A 440 7.85 -18.16 -25.32
C VAL A 440 8.28 -19.13 -24.21
N ASP A 441 9.33 -18.75 -23.48
CA ASP A 441 9.79 -19.48 -22.31
C ASP A 441 9.01 -19.00 -21.08
N ASN A 442 8.38 -19.91 -20.35
CA ASN A 442 7.63 -19.60 -19.13
C ASN A 442 8.26 -20.30 -17.92
N ARG A 443 8.54 -19.54 -16.86
CA ARG A 443 8.95 -20.04 -15.55
C ARG A 443 7.83 -19.74 -14.55
N LEU A 444 7.39 -20.73 -13.79
CA LEU A 444 6.33 -20.60 -12.78
C LEU A 444 6.88 -21.01 -11.41
N VAL A 445 6.67 -20.17 -10.40
CA VAL A 445 7.02 -20.46 -9.01
C VAL A 445 5.79 -20.22 -8.14
N GLU A 446 5.39 -21.25 -7.39
CA GLU A 446 4.30 -21.18 -6.42
C GLU A 446 4.87 -21.50 -5.03
N THR A 447 4.69 -20.58 -4.08
CA THR A 447 5.25 -20.73 -2.73
C THR A 447 4.35 -20.13 -1.65
N TYR A 448 4.56 -20.57 -0.42
CA TYR A 448 3.93 -20.06 0.78
C TYR A 448 5.00 -19.79 1.82
N VAL A 449 5.23 -18.52 2.15
CA VAL A 449 6.38 -18.06 2.94
C VAL A 449 5.91 -17.22 4.12
N ARG A 450 6.64 -17.26 5.24
CA ARG A 450 6.49 -16.33 6.36
C ARG A 450 7.80 -15.61 6.59
N VAL A 451 7.76 -14.28 6.57
CA VAL A 451 8.92 -13.41 6.74
C VAL A 451 8.61 -12.30 7.74
N ALA A 452 9.64 -11.76 8.37
CA ALA A 452 9.47 -10.60 9.24
C ALA A 452 9.16 -9.33 8.41
N ASP A 453 8.50 -8.36 9.05
CA ASP A 453 8.23 -7.06 8.45
C ASP A 453 9.54 -6.37 8.00
N GLY A 454 9.53 -5.78 6.81
CA GLY A 454 10.69 -5.14 6.18
C GLY A 454 11.83 -6.08 5.79
N THR A 455 11.64 -7.40 5.86
CA THR A 455 12.69 -8.36 5.53
C THR A 455 12.58 -8.83 4.08
N PRO A 456 13.60 -8.59 3.23
CA PRO A 456 13.63 -9.08 1.86
C PRO A 456 13.83 -10.59 1.85
N PHE A 457 13.22 -11.27 0.90
CA PHE A 457 13.43 -12.70 0.64
C PHE A 457 13.34 -13.00 -0.85
N ILE A 458 13.98 -14.08 -1.28
CA ILE A 458 14.13 -14.40 -2.70
C ILE A 458 13.17 -15.51 -3.13
N ILE A 459 12.59 -15.35 -4.33
CA ILE A 459 11.70 -16.28 -5.01
C ILE A 459 12.24 -16.47 -6.43
N GLY A 460 12.80 -17.64 -6.69
CA GLY A 460 13.29 -17.97 -8.03
C GLY A 460 14.77 -18.33 -8.04
N GLY A 461 15.05 -19.52 -8.54
CA GLY A 461 16.37 -20.14 -8.66
C GLY A 461 16.22 -21.49 -9.36
N LEU A 462 15.61 -21.48 -10.55
CA LEU A 462 15.40 -22.69 -11.36
C LEU A 462 16.53 -22.78 -12.39
N LEU A 463 17.70 -23.23 -11.92
CA LEU A 463 18.89 -23.37 -12.75
C LEU A 463 18.70 -24.47 -13.82
N SER A 464 18.89 -24.11 -15.09
CA SER A 464 19.06 -25.06 -16.20
C SER A 464 20.43 -24.89 -16.84
N THR A 465 21.26 -25.93 -16.77
CA THR A 465 22.60 -25.96 -17.39
C THR A 465 22.54 -26.68 -18.74
N GLU A 466 23.03 -26.02 -19.78
CA GLU A 466 22.99 -26.32 -21.22
C GLU A 466 24.26 -25.73 -21.84
N GLN A 467 25.32 -26.52 -21.89
CA GLN A 467 26.60 -26.08 -22.43
C GLN A 467 26.63 -26.34 -23.93
N GLN A 468 26.81 -25.29 -24.75
CA GLN A 468 27.01 -25.45 -26.18
C GLN A 468 28.50 -25.40 -26.51
N LEU A 469 29.09 -26.58 -26.72
CA LEU A 469 30.45 -26.74 -27.19
C LEU A 469 30.46 -26.77 -28.72
N SER A 470 31.04 -25.75 -29.34
CA SER A 470 31.30 -25.75 -30.78
C SER A 470 32.79 -25.96 -31.05
N THR A 471 33.12 -27.06 -31.74
CA THR A 471 34.50 -27.39 -32.12
C THR A 471 34.62 -27.30 -33.64
N ILE A 472 35.45 -26.38 -34.12
CA ILE A 472 35.77 -26.25 -35.54
C ILE A 472 37.17 -26.81 -35.75
N SER A 473 37.30 -27.89 -36.52
CA SER A 473 38.57 -28.57 -36.78
C SER A 473 38.74 -28.91 -38.25
N LEU A 474 39.97 -28.80 -38.78
CA LEU A 474 40.27 -29.35 -40.10
C LEU A 474 40.26 -30.90 -40.05
N PRO A 475 39.53 -31.58 -40.94
CA PRO A 475 39.59 -33.04 -41.04
C PRO A 475 41.01 -33.48 -41.46
N LEU A 476 41.48 -34.63 -40.93
CA LEU A 476 42.84 -35.20 -41.00
C LEU A 476 43.92 -34.60 -40.09
N ILE A 477 44.13 -33.28 -40.06
CA ILE A 477 45.25 -32.68 -39.33
C ILE A 477 44.99 -32.64 -37.81
N SER A 478 43.72 -32.53 -37.41
CA SER A 478 43.27 -32.51 -36.01
C SER A 478 43.48 -33.84 -35.26
N ALA A 479 43.68 -34.96 -35.96
CA ALA A 479 43.84 -36.29 -35.36
C ALA A 479 45.28 -36.63 -34.92
N ILE A 480 46.26 -35.80 -35.27
CA ILE A 480 47.67 -36.03 -34.91
C ILE A 480 47.88 -35.61 -33.45
N PRO A 481 48.23 -36.54 -32.53
CA PRO A 481 48.56 -36.16 -31.15
C PRO A 481 49.74 -35.17 -31.17
N ILE A 482 49.65 -34.10 -30.37
CA ILE A 482 50.58 -32.94 -30.27
C ILE A 482 50.28 -31.79 -31.26
N ILE A 483 50.08 -32.05 -32.56
CA ILE A 483 49.90 -31.00 -33.58
C ILE A 483 48.42 -30.63 -33.77
N GLY A 484 47.50 -31.57 -33.51
CA GLY A 484 46.06 -31.40 -33.78
C GLY A 484 45.41 -30.21 -33.06
N ARG A 485 45.89 -29.84 -31.87
CA ARG A 485 45.36 -28.70 -31.08
C ARG A 485 45.65 -27.33 -31.72
N LEU A 486 46.65 -27.23 -32.60
CA LEU A 486 46.96 -25.99 -33.34
C LEU A 486 45.98 -25.74 -34.51
N PHE A 487 45.26 -26.78 -34.95
CA PHE A 487 44.36 -26.77 -36.12
C PHE A 487 42.89 -27.02 -35.74
N SER A 488 42.58 -26.99 -34.45
CA SER A 488 41.24 -27.00 -33.89
C SER A 488 41.00 -25.70 -33.13
N ARG A 489 39.85 -25.05 -33.35
CA ARG A 489 39.39 -23.92 -32.56
C ARG A 489 38.17 -24.36 -31.77
N GLU A 490 38.33 -24.38 -30.45
CA GLU A 490 37.23 -24.56 -29.51
C GLU A 490 36.59 -23.19 -29.26
N ARG A 491 35.28 -23.06 -29.47
CA ARG A 491 34.49 -21.90 -29.07
C ARG A 491 33.43 -22.37 -28.09
N SER A 492 33.65 -22.03 -26.82
CA SER A 492 32.73 -22.30 -25.71
C SER A 492 31.73 -21.15 -25.60
N GLU A 493 30.51 -21.45 -26.01
CA GLU A 493 29.32 -20.60 -26.06
C GLU A 493 28.46 -20.60 -24.79
N ALA A 494 28.72 -19.86 -23.70
CA ALA A 494 27.92 -20.01 -22.48
C ALA A 494 27.51 -18.68 -21.86
N GLU A 495 26.50 -18.04 -22.44
CA GLU A 495 25.80 -16.92 -21.80
C GLU A 495 24.44 -17.43 -21.33
N ARG A 496 24.26 -17.55 -20.01
CA ARG A 496 22.93 -17.81 -19.43
C ARG A 496 22.64 -16.79 -18.40
N ARG A 497 21.43 -16.25 -18.49
CA ARG A 497 20.93 -15.25 -17.59
C ARG A 497 19.78 -15.86 -16.80
N GLU A 498 19.85 -15.72 -15.48
CA GLU A 498 18.84 -16.20 -14.54
C GLU A 498 18.09 -15.00 -13.97
N VAL A 499 16.77 -15.12 -13.85
CA VAL A 499 15.93 -14.05 -13.29
C VAL A 499 15.62 -14.37 -11.83
N ILE A 500 16.07 -13.50 -10.94
CA ILE A 500 15.85 -13.55 -9.50
C ILE A 500 14.76 -12.54 -9.15
N VAL A 501 13.75 -12.96 -8.38
CA VAL A 501 12.72 -12.06 -7.85
C VAL A 501 12.90 -11.95 -6.33
N VAL A 502 13.20 -10.76 -5.85
CA VAL A 502 13.28 -10.45 -4.41
C VAL A 502 11.99 -9.77 -4.00
N LEU A 503 11.32 -10.22 -2.94
CA LEU A 503 10.14 -9.56 -2.39
C LEU A 503 10.42 -9.04 -0.98
N THR A 504 9.88 -7.87 -0.66
CA THR A 504 9.93 -7.26 0.68
C THR A 504 8.54 -6.79 1.09
N PRO A 505 7.95 -7.33 2.17
CA PRO A 505 6.71 -6.81 2.71
C PRO A 505 6.96 -5.72 3.76
N HIS A 506 6.11 -4.70 3.77
CA HIS A 506 6.08 -3.64 4.78
C HIS A 506 4.66 -3.46 5.34
N VAL A 507 4.49 -3.60 6.65
CA VAL A 507 3.21 -3.41 7.35
C VAL A 507 2.99 -1.92 7.61
N VAL A 508 1.87 -1.37 7.12
CA VAL A 508 1.56 0.05 7.32
C VAL A 508 1.05 0.28 8.75
N PRO A 509 1.70 1.15 9.55
CA PRO A 509 1.28 1.42 10.93
C PRO A 509 -0.05 2.18 10.97
N GLU A 510 -0.87 1.88 11.98
CA GLU A 510 -2.22 2.44 12.12
C GLU A 510 -2.25 3.95 12.42
N ASP A 511 -1.16 4.54 12.90
CA ASP A 511 -1.09 5.99 13.17
C ASP A 511 -1.06 6.82 11.88
N ALA A 512 -0.85 6.19 10.73
CA ALA A 512 -0.89 6.80 9.40
C ALA A 512 -2.32 6.98 8.85
N ARG A 513 -3.37 6.79 9.68
CA ARG A 513 -4.81 6.85 9.30
C ARG A 513 -5.29 8.18 8.69
N ASN A 514 -4.48 9.25 8.70
CA ASN A 514 -4.79 10.50 7.99
C ASN A 514 -4.42 10.36 6.49
N PHE A 515 -5.16 9.51 5.78
CA PHE A 515 -5.17 9.52 4.32
C PHE A 515 -5.92 10.79 3.85
N SER A 516 -5.18 11.86 3.57
CA SER A 516 -5.70 12.93 2.72
C SER A 516 -5.85 12.37 1.30
N TYR A 517 -6.95 12.68 0.60
CA TYR A 517 -7.17 12.30 -0.81
C TYR A 517 -6.08 12.82 -1.77
N LEU A 518 -5.24 13.72 -1.26
CA LEU A 518 -3.98 14.13 -1.85
C LEU A 518 -2.89 13.62 -0.91
N VAL A 519 -2.50 12.35 -1.01
CA VAL A 519 -1.17 11.99 -0.50
C VAL A 519 -0.23 12.68 -1.47
N PRO A 520 0.50 13.73 -1.05
CA PRO A 520 1.48 14.32 -1.92
C PRO A 520 2.45 13.22 -2.32
N LYS A 521 3.02 13.33 -3.51
CA LYS A 521 4.14 12.46 -3.93
C LYS A 521 5.34 12.52 -2.97
N ASP A 522 5.28 13.41 -1.98
CA ASP A 522 6.33 13.87 -1.08
C ASP A 522 5.99 13.58 0.42
N SER A 523 5.05 12.68 0.71
CA SER A 523 4.76 12.32 2.11
C SER A 523 5.84 11.40 2.68
N ASP A 524 6.28 11.64 3.92
CA ASP A 524 7.23 10.79 4.67
C ASP A 524 6.87 9.29 4.67
N LEU A 525 5.58 8.96 4.46
CA LEU A 525 5.14 7.57 4.32
C LEU A 525 5.76 6.88 3.10
N PHE A 526 5.96 7.58 1.99
CA PHE A 526 6.62 7.03 0.80
C PHE A 526 8.13 6.89 1.01
N ASP A 527 8.74 7.81 1.75
CA ASP A 527 10.16 7.78 2.09
C ASP A 527 10.48 6.68 3.13
N ARG A 528 9.52 6.29 3.99
CA ARG A 528 9.68 5.12 4.89
C ARG A 528 9.81 3.79 4.17
N PHE A 529 9.41 3.74 2.91
CA PHE A 529 9.63 2.59 2.04
C PHE A 529 10.91 2.76 1.21
N ASP A 530 11.82 3.67 1.61
CA ASP A 530 13.10 3.90 0.96
C ASP A 530 13.76 2.58 0.59
N PHE A 531 14.01 2.46 -0.71
CA PHE A 531 14.35 1.22 -1.40
C PHE A 531 15.59 0.60 -0.79
N THR A 532 15.35 -0.27 0.19
CA THR A 532 16.36 -1.18 0.71
C THR A 532 16.84 -2.15 -0.38
N LEU A 533 16.21 -2.15 -1.54
CA LEU A 533 16.60 -2.93 -2.69
C LEU A 533 16.96 -2.00 -3.85
N PHE A 534 18.17 -1.45 -3.76
CA PHE A 534 19.01 -1.13 -4.91
C PHE A 534 18.61 0.00 -5.84
N ARG A 535 18.29 1.19 -5.31
CA ARG A 535 18.87 2.45 -5.78
C ARG A 535 18.83 3.42 -4.60
N ASN A 536 19.97 3.97 -4.21
CA ASN A 536 20.02 5.18 -3.38
C ASN A 536 19.36 6.31 -4.19
N ALA A 537 18.04 6.33 -4.30
CA ALA A 537 17.34 7.20 -5.23
C ALA A 537 16.40 8.08 -4.44
N TYR A 538 16.85 9.29 -4.17
CA TYR A 538 16.09 10.27 -3.44
C TYR A 538 15.12 10.99 -4.39
N ARG A 539 13.91 11.24 -3.91
CA ARG A 539 12.91 12.00 -4.66
C ARG A 539 12.87 13.43 -4.16
N ILE A 540 13.11 14.38 -5.05
CA ILE A 540 13.03 15.81 -4.74
C ILE A 540 11.60 16.17 -4.31
N ARG A 541 11.46 16.85 -3.17
CA ARG A 541 10.17 17.28 -2.62
C ARG A 541 9.80 18.70 -3.07
N ASP A 542 8.52 19.04 -3.03
CA ASP A 542 8.06 20.40 -3.38
C ASP A 542 8.65 21.49 -2.46
N ASP A 543 8.88 21.21 -1.17
CA ASP A 543 9.49 22.16 -0.23
C ASP A 543 10.99 22.39 -0.47
N GLU A 544 11.62 21.58 -1.33
CA GLU A 544 13.04 21.66 -1.70
C GLU A 544 13.26 22.38 -3.03
N VAL A 545 12.20 22.62 -3.78
CA VAL A 545 12.24 23.36 -5.04
C VAL A 545 11.92 24.82 -4.79
N TRP A 546 12.84 25.71 -5.17
CA TRP A 546 12.64 27.14 -5.02
C TRP A 546 11.69 27.71 -6.09
N ASP A 547 10.78 28.61 -5.71
CA ASP A 547 9.93 29.33 -6.67
C ASP A 547 10.71 30.46 -7.37
N LEU A 548 11.41 30.09 -8.44
CA LEU A 548 12.23 31.00 -9.24
C LEU A 548 11.52 31.49 -10.51
N LYS A 549 10.17 31.36 -10.58
CA LYS A 549 9.39 31.79 -11.75
C LYS A 549 9.55 33.26 -12.08
N PHE A 550 9.88 34.10 -11.09
CA PHE A 550 10.12 35.52 -11.32
C PHE A 550 11.29 35.77 -12.30
N ILE A 551 12.30 34.88 -12.34
CA ILE A 551 13.43 34.98 -13.28
C ILE A 551 12.95 34.78 -14.72
N GLN A 552 12.14 33.74 -14.96
CA GLN A 552 11.53 33.46 -16.26
C GLN A 552 10.54 34.55 -16.69
N GLN A 553 9.85 35.16 -15.72
CA GLN A 553 8.87 36.22 -16.00
C GLN A 553 9.50 37.59 -16.25
N SER A 554 10.82 37.75 -16.00
CA SER A 554 11.56 38.98 -16.18
C SER A 554 11.32 39.60 -17.56
N PRO A 555 10.88 40.87 -17.63
CA PRO A 555 10.69 41.56 -18.92
C PRO A 555 11.96 41.62 -19.75
N VAL A 556 13.13 41.74 -19.12
CA VAL A 556 14.43 41.83 -19.78
C VAL A 556 14.77 40.51 -20.48
N LEU A 557 14.58 39.38 -19.78
CA LEU A 557 14.84 38.06 -20.35
C LEU A 557 13.91 37.78 -21.55
N LYS A 558 12.62 38.14 -21.43
CA LYS A 558 11.66 38.01 -22.53
C LYS A 558 12.07 38.82 -23.75
N GLN A 559 12.49 40.07 -23.56
CA GLN A 559 12.98 40.91 -24.66
C GLN A 559 14.22 40.33 -25.35
N ILE A 560 15.15 39.75 -24.58
CA ILE A 560 16.34 39.09 -25.13
C ILE A 560 15.93 37.86 -25.94
N VAL A 561 15.06 37.00 -25.38
CA VAL A 561 14.55 35.79 -26.04
C VAL A 561 13.80 36.14 -27.33
N ASP A 562 12.97 37.19 -27.32
CA ASP A 562 12.27 37.67 -28.52
C ASP A 562 13.23 38.15 -29.61
N ARG A 563 14.29 38.88 -29.24
CA ARG A 563 15.36 39.30 -30.18
C ARG A 563 16.11 38.10 -30.74
N ILE A 564 16.44 37.12 -29.90
CA ILE A 564 17.06 35.87 -30.32
C ILE A 564 16.16 35.14 -31.32
N HIS A 565 14.85 35.01 -31.04
CA HIS A 565 13.91 34.39 -31.96
C HIS A 565 13.85 35.10 -33.31
N HIS A 566 13.84 36.43 -33.31
CA HIS A 566 13.85 37.22 -34.54
C HIS A 566 15.11 36.95 -35.36
N HIS A 567 16.29 37.03 -34.74
CA HIS A 567 17.58 36.86 -35.42
C HIS A 567 17.86 35.40 -35.81
N ALA A 568 17.36 34.43 -35.04
CA ALA A 568 17.47 33.00 -35.32
C ALA A 568 16.55 32.52 -36.45
N ASN A 569 15.52 33.32 -36.80
CA ASN A 569 14.71 33.10 -38.00
C ASN A 569 15.41 33.59 -39.28
N GLU A 570 16.33 34.55 -39.16
CA GLU A 570 17.13 35.05 -40.28
C GLU A 570 18.31 34.11 -40.61
N ASP A 571 18.92 33.48 -39.60
CA ASP A 571 20.04 32.54 -39.77
C ASP A 571 19.78 31.21 -39.02
N VAL A 572 19.34 30.19 -39.77
CA VAL A 572 18.98 28.87 -39.24
C VAL A 572 20.19 28.12 -38.66
N THR A 573 21.42 28.44 -39.09
CA THR A 573 22.63 27.77 -38.59
C THR A 573 22.95 28.17 -37.14
N ARG A 574 22.62 29.41 -36.76
CA ARG A 574 22.86 29.95 -35.41
C ARG A 574 21.90 29.41 -34.36
N ARG A 575 20.72 28.90 -34.76
CA ARG A 575 19.79 28.21 -33.84
C ARG A 575 20.44 27.07 -33.05
N ARG A 576 21.46 26.44 -33.63
CA ARG A 576 22.13 25.27 -33.05
C ARG A 576 23.45 25.61 -32.36
N GLN A 577 23.86 26.87 -32.35
CA GLN A 577 25.12 27.32 -31.75
C GLN A 577 24.83 27.96 -30.39
N GLU A 578 25.65 27.65 -29.40
CA GLU A 578 25.69 28.43 -28.17
C GLU A 578 26.21 29.85 -28.46
N PRO A 579 25.71 30.88 -27.77
CA PRO A 579 24.75 30.83 -26.67
C PRO A 579 23.26 30.71 -27.09
N PHE A 580 22.88 30.84 -28.37
CA PHE A 580 21.47 30.92 -28.78
C PHE A 580 20.64 29.66 -28.53
N ALA A 581 21.25 28.48 -28.67
CA ALA A 581 20.58 27.21 -28.48
C ALA A 581 19.98 27.07 -27.07
N SER A 582 20.72 27.47 -26.03
CA SER A 582 20.27 27.40 -24.64
C SER A 582 19.08 28.33 -24.35
N PHE A 583 19.14 29.60 -24.78
CA PHE A 583 18.00 30.52 -24.62
C PHE A 583 16.74 30.07 -25.36
N LEU A 584 16.88 29.51 -26.58
CA LEU A 584 15.76 29.00 -27.37
C LEU A 584 15.14 27.73 -26.79
N ALA A 585 15.91 26.94 -26.04
CA ALA A 585 15.44 25.78 -25.30
C ALA A 585 14.75 26.16 -23.98
N GLY A 586 14.69 27.45 -23.63
CA GLY A 586 14.08 27.92 -22.38
C GLY A 586 15.02 27.92 -21.18
N HIS A 587 16.31 27.62 -21.37
CA HIS A 587 17.31 27.63 -20.31
C HIS A 587 17.65 29.05 -19.88
N ILE A 588 17.76 29.24 -18.57
CA ILE A 588 18.24 30.51 -18.00
C ILE A 588 19.76 30.41 -17.85
N PRO A 589 20.55 31.35 -18.39
CA PRO A 589 21.99 31.31 -18.23
C PRO A 589 22.41 31.34 -16.76
N GLY A 590 23.21 30.37 -16.34
CA GLY A 590 23.68 30.22 -14.96
C GLY A 590 22.72 29.51 -14.01
N GLU A 591 21.57 29.03 -14.49
CA GLU A 591 20.59 28.33 -13.63
C GLU A 591 21.14 27.08 -12.93
N GLU A 592 22.15 26.45 -13.51
CA GLU A 592 22.94 25.37 -12.92
C GLU A 592 23.53 25.71 -11.53
N VAL A 593 23.83 26.99 -11.26
CA VAL A 593 24.30 27.44 -9.94
C VAL A 593 23.19 27.30 -8.90
N LEU A 594 21.96 27.66 -9.29
CA LEU A 594 20.78 27.58 -8.41
C LEU A 594 20.39 26.12 -8.18
N VAL A 595 20.42 25.28 -9.22
CA VAL A 595 20.16 23.84 -9.10
C VAL A 595 21.18 23.17 -8.19
N ARG A 596 22.48 23.48 -8.33
CA ARG A 596 23.52 22.95 -7.42
C ARG A 596 23.31 23.39 -5.98
N ARG A 597 22.88 24.64 -5.73
CA ARG A 597 22.55 25.09 -4.37
C ARG A 597 21.33 24.37 -3.80
N MET A 598 20.25 24.20 -4.57
CA MET A 598 19.08 23.41 -4.13
C MET A 598 19.47 21.95 -3.83
N LEU A 599 20.30 21.32 -4.67
CA LEU A 599 20.84 19.99 -4.39
C LEU A 599 21.69 19.96 -3.11
N THR A 600 22.48 21.02 -2.85
CA THR A 600 23.26 21.14 -1.61
C THR A 600 22.35 21.29 -0.39
N ASP A 601 21.25 22.04 -0.49
CA ASP A 601 20.26 22.16 0.59
C ASP A 601 19.61 20.80 0.92
N VAL A 602 19.33 19.98 -0.10
CA VAL A 602 18.85 18.61 0.08
C VAL A 602 19.89 17.76 0.82
N ILE A 603 21.16 17.81 0.40
CA ILE A 603 22.26 17.10 1.06
C ILE A 603 22.42 17.57 2.52
N GLU A 604 22.35 18.88 2.77
CA GLU A 604 22.39 19.49 4.11
C GLU A 604 21.24 18.98 4.99
N LYS A 605 20.02 18.88 4.45
CA LYS A 605 18.82 18.42 5.17
C LYS A 605 18.88 16.93 5.52
N LEU A 606 19.54 16.12 4.70
CA LEU A 606 19.74 14.69 4.93
C LEU A 606 20.95 14.38 5.83
N ASP A 607 21.74 15.39 6.22
CA ASP A 607 22.93 15.28 7.08
C ASP A 607 24.04 14.34 6.53
N PHE A 608 24.05 14.10 5.21
CA PHE A 608 25.03 13.22 4.54
C PHE A 608 26.47 13.76 4.65
N GLY A 609 26.65 15.09 4.74
CA GLY A 609 27.98 15.71 4.85
C GLY A 609 28.81 15.24 6.03
N SER A 610 28.16 14.75 7.09
CA SER A 610 28.81 14.21 8.29
C SER A 610 29.43 12.81 8.07
N GLU A 611 29.03 12.11 7.01
CA GLU A 611 29.45 10.73 6.72
C GLU A 611 30.84 10.66 6.06
N ILE A 612 31.40 11.78 5.61
CA ILE A 612 32.72 11.82 4.96
C ILE A 612 33.83 11.77 6.01
N ASP A 613 34.68 10.75 5.88
CA ASP A 613 35.90 10.66 6.65
C ASP A 613 36.98 11.64 6.13
N ALA A 614 37.29 12.66 6.93
CA ALA A 614 38.30 13.66 6.61
C ALA A 614 39.72 13.07 6.42
N GLU A 615 40.01 11.87 6.93
CA GLU A 615 41.28 11.18 6.67
C GLU A 615 41.42 10.70 5.23
N LYS A 616 40.29 10.48 4.55
CA LYS A 616 40.25 10.02 3.16
C LYS A 616 40.06 11.15 2.16
N VAL A 617 40.03 12.38 2.62
CA VAL A 617 40.02 13.57 1.76
C VAL A 617 41.45 14.04 1.54
N PHE A 618 41.86 14.18 0.27
CA PHE A 618 43.21 14.59 -0.10
C PHE A 618 43.21 15.57 -1.27
N PHE A 619 44.33 16.27 -1.43
CA PHE A 619 44.57 17.20 -2.54
C PHE A 619 46.05 17.21 -2.91
N PHE A 620 46.37 17.68 -4.12
CA PHE A 620 47.76 17.83 -4.58
C PHE A 620 48.26 19.24 -4.31
N GLU A 621 49.46 19.37 -3.71
CA GLU A 621 50.15 20.64 -3.52
C GLU A 621 51.22 20.82 -4.61
N ALA A 622 51.28 22.02 -5.19
CA ALA A 622 52.33 22.37 -6.14
C ALA A 622 53.64 22.68 -5.39
N ALA A 623 54.64 21.80 -5.47
CA ALA A 623 55.95 22.01 -4.85
C ALA A 623 56.98 22.60 -5.83
N GLU A 624 58.03 23.24 -5.29
CA GLU A 624 59.14 23.77 -6.10
C GLU A 624 59.78 22.65 -6.95
N GLY A 625 59.92 22.87 -8.26
CA GLY A 625 60.59 21.94 -9.17
C GLY A 625 59.68 20.96 -9.93
N ASN A 626 58.38 21.23 -10.03
CA ASN A 626 57.40 20.39 -10.76
C ASN A 626 57.15 19.02 -10.09
N ALA A 627 57.50 18.88 -8.82
CA ALA A 627 57.16 17.73 -8.00
C ALA A 627 55.75 17.92 -7.41
N LEU A 628 54.92 16.88 -7.47
CA LEU A 628 53.61 16.85 -6.85
C LEU A 628 53.68 16.13 -5.51
N GLN A 629 53.09 16.73 -4.49
CA GLN A 629 52.93 16.11 -3.18
C GLN A 629 51.45 15.93 -2.89
N ASP A 630 51.05 14.72 -2.51
CA ASP A 630 49.74 14.44 -1.96
C ASP A 630 49.69 14.86 -0.48
N ARG A 631 48.63 15.57 -0.12
CA ARG A 631 48.38 16.06 1.24
C ARG A 631 47.01 15.63 1.68
N GLY A 632 46.93 14.98 2.85
CA GLY A 632 45.66 14.72 3.51
C GLY A 632 45.09 16.00 4.12
N LEU A 633 43.77 16.18 4.04
CA LEU A 633 43.07 17.36 4.51
C LEU A 633 43.32 17.64 6.01
N ASN A 634 43.32 16.59 6.83
CA ASN A 634 43.59 16.68 8.28
C ASN A 634 44.97 17.27 8.62
N SER A 635 45.98 17.07 7.76
CA SER A 635 47.32 17.60 8.00
C SER A 635 47.34 19.13 8.03
N VAL A 636 46.47 19.77 7.25
CA VAL A 636 46.40 21.23 7.13
C VAL A 636 45.37 21.81 8.10
N LEU A 637 44.25 21.11 8.31
CA LEU A 637 43.21 21.51 9.27
C LEU A 637 43.67 21.49 10.72
N SER A 638 44.54 20.53 11.10
CA SER A 638 45.03 20.43 12.48
C SER A 638 45.84 21.66 12.94
N ALA A 639 46.38 22.44 11.99
CA ALA A 639 47.08 23.69 12.26
C ALA A 639 46.10 24.89 12.31
N ALA A 640 45.08 24.90 11.45
CA ALA A 640 44.08 25.96 11.37
C ALA A 640 43.12 25.93 12.57
N LEU A 641 42.59 24.76 12.93
CA LEU A 641 41.57 24.61 14.00
C LEU A 641 42.09 24.91 15.41
N LYS A 642 43.41 25.03 15.60
CA LYS A 642 44.02 25.39 16.89
C LYS A 642 43.94 26.89 17.19
N GLU A 643 43.83 27.72 16.16
CA GLU A 643 43.80 29.18 16.27
C GLU A 643 42.45 29.70 15.75
N PRO A 644 41.61 30.34 16.58
CA PRO A 644 40.21 30.65 16.23
C PRO A 644 40.05 31.62 15.05
N ASP A 645 41.07 32.43 14.75
CA ASP A 645 41.03 33.43 13.69
C ASP A 645 41.82 33.01 12.44
N ARG A 646 42.46 31.83 12.46
CA ARG A 646 43.27 31.34 11.34
C ARG A 646 42.39 30.56 10.37
N ALA A 647 42.52 30.85 9.08
CA ALA A 647 41.87 30.12 8.01
C ALA A 647 42.88 29.67 6.96
N VAL A 648 42.59 28.50 6.38
CA VAL A 648 43.37 27.93 5.29
C VAL A 648 42.61 28.15 4.00
N ILE A 649 43.33 28.62 2.99
CA ILE A 649 42.82 28.80 1.63
C ILE A 649 43.50 27.77 0.72
N LEU A 650 42.70 27.02 -0.02
CA LEU A 650 43.14 26.17 -1.13
C LEU A 650 42.71 26.81 -2.44
N THR A 651 43.65 27.28 -3.25
CA THR A 651 43.36 27.96 -4.51
C THR A 651 43.73 27.10 -5.72
N TYR A 652 42.79 26.96 -6.65
CA TYR A 652 42.93 26.22 -7.90
C TYR A 652 42.77 27.17 -9.09
N GLY A 653 43.60 27.03 -10.12
CA GLY A 653 43.46 27.80 -11.36
C GLY A 653 42.24 27.34 -12.16
N ALA A 654 41.35 28.25 -12.53
CA ALA A 654 40.15 27.94 -13.31
C ALA A 654 40.48 27.43 -14.73
N ASN A 655 41.59 27.91 -15.31
CA ASN A 655 42.08 27.56 -16.65
C ASN A 655 43.24 26.57 -16.65
N ALA A 656 43.56 25.92 -15.52
CA ALA A 656 44.74 25.03 -15.39
C ALA A 656 44.71 23.76 -16.28
N GLY A 657 43.68 23.59 -17.12
CA GLY A 657 43.60 22.58 -18.18
C GLY A 657 44.02 23.08 -19.57
N MET A 658 44.25 24.38 -19.78
CA MET A 658 44.99 24.84 -20.95
C MET A 658 46.47 24.58 -20.67
N ALA A 659 46.97 23.49 -21.26
CA ALA A 659 48.38 23.11 -21.30
C ALA A 659 49.28 24.35 -21.22
N ASP A 660 49.82 24.62 -20.03
CA ASP A 660 50.86 25.60 -19.89
C ASP A 660 51.98 25.15 -20.83
N SER A 661 52.39 26.04 -21.72
CA SER A 661 53.11 25.78 -22.98
C SER A 661 53.93 24.47 -22.99
N GLY A 662 53.34 23.36 -23.45
CA GLY A 662 54.03 22.11 -23.74
C GLY A 662 53.68 20.85 -22.93
N SER A 663 52.84 20.90 -21.89
CA SER A 663 52.38 19.67 -21.20
C SER A 663 50.99 19.23 -21.64
N TYR A 664 50.85 18.00 -22.14
CA TYR A 664 49.55 17.42 -22.51
C TYR A 664 48.71 16.97 -21.30
N PHE A 665 49.30 16.90 -20.11
CA PHE A 665 48.65 16.46 -18.88
C PHE A 665 49.01 17.40 -17.73
N THR A 666 48.02 17.92 -17.02
CA THR A 666 48.19 18.77 -15.84
C THR A 666 47.42 18.17 -14.67
N TYR A 667 48.02 18.21 -13.48
CA TYR A 667 47.39 17.74 -12.26
C TYR A 667 46.61 18.89 -11.62
N PRO A 668 45.45 18.61 -10.99
CA PRO A 668 44.72 19.61 -10.22
C PRO A 668 45.47 19.89 -8.91
N SER A 669 46.45 20.79 -8.97
CA SER A 669 47.24 21.21 -7.82
C SER A 669 46.66 22.48 -7.19
N ALA A 670 46.64 22.50 -5.86
CA ALA A 670 46.24 23.63 -5.05
C ALA A 670 47.46 24.43 -4.59
N THR A 671 47.31 25.75 -4.55
CA THR A 671 48.20 26.63 -3.79
C THR A 671 47.61 26.85 -2.40
N ILE A 672 48.36 26.54 -1.35
CA ILE A 672 47.93 26.72 0.03
C ILE A 672 48.34 28.10 0.52
N ARG A 673 47.41 28.83 1.15
CA ARG A 673 47.70 30.11 1.83
C ARG A 673 47.02 30.14 3.19
N ASP A 674 47.74 30.62 4.20
CA ASP A 674 47.14 30.97 5.49
C ASP A 674 46.62 32.42 5.45
N THR A 675 45.45 32.65 6.01
CA THR A 675 44.87 33.99 6.19
C THR A 675 44.24 34.13 7.56
N THR A 676 43.95 35.37 7.97
CA THR A 676 43.13 35.66 9.14
C THR A 676 41.70 35.97 8.71
N MET A 677 40.71 35.30 9.29
CA MET A 677 39.31 35.56 8.96
C MET A 677 38.85 36.93 9.47
N PRO A 678 38.19 37.74 8.64
CA PRO A 678 37.58 38.99 9.09
C PRO A 678 36.48 38.74 10.13
N ALA A 679 36.33 39.65 11.09
CA ALA A 679 35.34 39.52 12.17
C ALA A 679 33.90 39.80 11.71
N THR A 680 33.72 40.52 10.60
CA THR A 680 32.40 40.88 10.08
C THR A 680 32.01 40.06 8.86
N GLU A 681 30.74 39.71 8.74
CA GLU A 681 30.25 38.91 7.59
C GLU A 681 30.40 39.65 6.26
N ALA A 682 30.28 40.98 6.25
CA ALA A 682 30.47 41.78 5.05
C ALA A 682 31.90 41.71 4.52
N GLU A 683 32.90 41.81 5.41
CA GLU A 683 34.31 41.65 5.05
C GLU A 683 34.63 40.21 4.64
N ARG A 684 33.97 39.22 5.26
CA ARG A 684 34.11 37.79 4.89
C ARG A 684 33.59 37.51 3.49
N VAL A 685 32.43 38.08 3.14
CA VAL A 685 31.86 38.03 1.78
C VAL A 685 32.79 38.69 0.77
N GLU A 686 33.39 39.83 1.11
CA GLU A 686 34.31 40.53 0.22
C GLU A 686 35.64 39.78 0.05
N LEU A 687 36.17 39.19 1.13
CA LEU A 687 37.33 38.31 1.08
C LEU A 687 37.06 37.14 0.12
N LEU A 688 35.93 36.43 0.27
CA LEU A 688 35.56 35.33 -0.61
C LEU A 688 35.48 35.74 -2.08
N ARG A 689 34.97 36.95 -2.39
CA ARG A 689 34.97 37.47 -3.77
C ARG A 689 36.37 37.76 -4.28
N SER A 690 37.21 38.37 -3.45
CA SER A 690 38.59 38.70 -3.83
C SER A 690 39.44 37.47 -4.13
N LEU A 691 39.13 36.34 -3.47
CA LEU A 691 39.79 35.04 -3.66
C LEU A 691 39.29 34.27 -4.90
N ASN A 692 38.25 34.75 -5.56
CA ASN A 692 37.68 34.16 -6.77
C ASN A 692 37.63 35.22 -7.89
N PRO A 693 38.78 35.75 -8.32
CA PRO A 693 38.86 36.81 -9.31
C PRO A 693 38.36 36.35 -10.69
N HIS A 694 37.82 37.29 -11.45
CA HIS A 694 37.37 37.09 -12.83
C HIS A 694 38.09 38.07 -13.75
N ASP A 695 38.25 37.71 -15.02
CA ASP A 695 38.81 38.59 -16.04
C ASP A 695 37.82 39.70 -16.46
N LYS A 696 38.23 40.56 -17.40
CA LYS A 696 37.40 41.67 -17.89
C LYS A 696 36.18 41.21 -18.69
N GLN A 697 36.18 39.96 -19.14
CA GLN A 697 35.13 39.29 -19.90
C GLN A 697 34.22 38.43 -19.01
N GLY A 698 34.48 38.39 -17.69
CA GLY A 698 33.71 37.64 -16.72
C GLY A 698 34.06 36.15 -16.65
N TRP A 699 35.21 35.71 -17.17
CA TRP A 699 35.71 34.36 -16.98
C TRP A 699 36.42 34.22 -15.62
N PRO A 700 36.16 33.14 -14.86
CA PRO A 700 36.87 32.91 -13.61
C PRO A 700 38.36 32.67 -13.89
N LEU A 701 39.22 33.22 -13.04
CA LEU A 701 40.68 33.01 -13.10
C LEU A 701 41.13 31.95 -12.09
N GLU A 702 40.57 31.99 -10.88
CA GLU A 702 40.89 31.10 -9.78
C GLU A 702 39.61 30.73 -9.01
N TRP A 703 39.59 29.53 -8.44
CA TRP A 703 38.58 29.06 -7.50
C TRP A 703 39.24 28.73 -6.17
N SER A 704 38.70 29.26 -5.07
CA SER A 704 39.30 29.13 -3.74
C SER A 704 38.34 28.54 -2.73
N ILE A 705 38.80 27.54 -1.98
CA ILE A 705 38.13 26.96 -0.82
C ILE A 705 38.71 27.61 0.44
N VAL A 706 37.85 28.05 1.35
CA VAL A 706 38.28 28.66 2.60
C VAL A 706 37.75 27.86 3.78
N LEU A 707 38.67 27.39 4.62
CA LEU A 707 38.39 26.54 5.78
C LEU A 707 38.83 27.27 7.05
N ALA A 708 37.87 27.80 7.81
CA ALA A 708 38.13 28.52 9.07
C ALA A 708 37.50 27.83 10.27
N ASN A 709 36.30 27.27 10.11
CA ASN A 709 35.54 26.69 11.20
C ASN A 709 34.93 25.33 10.82
N HIS A 710 34.29 24.67 11.79
CA HIS A 710 33.67 23.37 11.56
C HIS A 710 32.54 23.40 10.51
N ARG A 711 31.82 24.52 10.36
CA ARG A 711 30.77 24.64 9.32
C ARG A 711 31.36 24.61 7.92
N ASP A 712 32.54 25.21 7.72
CA ASP A 712 33.21 25.19 6.42
C ASP A 712 33.67 23.77 6.05
N ILE A 713 34.02 22.93 7.04
CA ILE A 713 34.36 21.52 6.85
C ILE A 713 33.12 20.72 6.45
N VAL A 714 32.00 20.92 7.15
CA VAL A 714 30.72 20.27 6.82
C VAL A 714 30.26 20.69 5.42
N HIS A 715 30.39 21.96 5.06
CA HIS A 715 30.09 22.46 3.72
C HIS A 715 30.98 21.82 2.66
N LEU A 716 32.29 21.70 2.92
CA LEU A 716 33.20 20.95 2.03
C LEU A 716 32.74 19.49 1.88
N GLY A 717 32.30 18.86 2.97
CA GLY A 717 31.74 17.51 2.94
C GLY A 717 30.51 17.42 2.01
N ASN A 718 29.54 18.32 2.19
CA ASN A 718 28.35 18.39 1.34
C ASN A 718 28.70 18.59 -0.13
N VAL A 719 29.72 19.39 -0.43
CA VAL A 719 30.17 19.64 -1.81
C VAL A 719 30.82 18.40 -2.44
N LEU A 720 31.55 17.60 -1.66
CA LEU A 720 32.10 16.33 -2.14
C LEU A 720 30.99 15.32 -2.49
N ILE A 721 29.94 15.24 -1.65
CA ILE A 721 28.73 14.46 -1.98
C ILE A 721 28.03 15.01 -3.21
N LEU A 722 27.89 16.33 -3.32
CA LEU A 722 27.28 16.97 -4.48
C LEU A 722 28.01 16.57 -5.77
N LYS A 723 29.34 16.63 -5.78
CA LYS A 723 30.14 16.21 -6.94
C LYS A 723 29.83 14.76 -7.31
N ARG A 724 29.81 13.85 -6.33
CA ARG A 724 29.50 12.44 -6.58
C ARG A 724 28.08 12.23 -7.08
N LEU A 725 27.12 12.94 -6.50
CA LEU A 725 25.72 12.92 -6.93
C LEU A 725 25.61 13.35 -8.39
N LEU A 726 26.31 14.41 -8.80
CA LEU A 726 26.34 14.85 -10.20
C LEU A 726 26.98 13.79 -11.12
N ASP A 727 28.04 13.12 -10.67
CA ASP A 727 28.68 12.03 -11.43
C ASP A 727 27.73 10.83 -11.64
N LEU A 728 26.98 10.45 -10.60
CA LEU A 728 25.98 9.39 -10.65
C LEU A 728 24.79 9.74 -11.56
N ASN A 729 24.49 11.03 -11.69
CA ASN A 729 23.38 11.56 -12.50
C ASN A 729 23.87 12.31 -13.74
N ASN A 730 24.94 11.86 -14.39
CA ASN A 730 25.58 12.56 -15.52
C ASN A 730 24.69 12.87 -16.74
N LYS A 731 23.52 12.23 -16.87
CA LYS A 731 22.52 12.49 -17.91
C LYS A 731 21.44 13.48 -17.50
N MET A 732 21.42 13.92 -16.24
CA MET A 732 20.44 14.86 -15.72
C MET A 732 20.83 16.29 -16.11
N PRO A 733 20.03 16.99 -16.91
CA PRO A 733 20.25 18.42 -17.16
C PRO A 733 20.00 19.21 -15.86
N LEU A 734 20.95 20.09 -15.51
CA LEU A 734 20.87 20.95 -14.32
C LEU A 734 20.08 22.24 -14.62
N THR A 735 18.80 22.09 -14.95
CA THR A 735 17.94 23.21 -15.34
C THR A 735 16.76 23.35 -14.39
N LEU A 736 16.21 24.56 -14.24
CA LEU A 736 15.05 24.79 -13.38
C LEU A 736 13.78 24.15 -13.93
N GLU A 737 13.74 23.89 -15.24
CA GLU A 737 12.64 23.18 -15.87
C GLU A 737 12.63 21.69 -15.52
N THR A 738 13.80 21.06 -15.40
CA THR A 738 13.91 19.63 -15.08
C THR A 738 13.92 19.37 -13.58
N PHE A 739 14.48 20.29 -12.79
CA PHE A 739 14.52 20.21 -11.34
C PHE A 739 13.17 20.60 -10.71
N GLN A 740 12.21 19.67 -10.78
CA GLN A 740 10.86 19.82 -10.21
C GLN A 740 10.57 18.77 -9.14
N ALA A 741 9.54 19.04 -8.34
CA ALA A 741 9.03 18.11 -7.35
C ALA A 741 8.71 16.75 -8.01
N GLY A 742 9.17 15.69 -7.38
CA GLY A 742 9.03 14.32 -7.83
C GLY A 742 10.15 13.80 -8.75
N LEU A 743 11.14 14.63 -9.11
CA LEU A 743 12.37 14.20 -9.80
C LEU A 743 13.13 13.20 -8.93
N GLN A 744 13.54 12.08 -9.52
CA GLN A 744 14.33 11.05 -8.84
C GLN A 744 15.81 11.26 -9.15
N VAL A 745 16.62 11.41 -8.11
CA VAL A 745 18.06 11.67 -8.16
C VAL A 745 18.79 10.52 -7.46
N LEU A 746 19.83 9.98 -8.08
CA LEU A 746 20.67 8.97 -7.46
C LEU A 746 21.64 9.62 -6.46
N PHE A 747 21.60 9.21 -5.21
CA PHE A 747 22.52 9.55 -4.15
C PHE A 747 23.62 8.49 -4.03
N PRO A 748 24.82 8.84 -3.57
CA PRO A 748 25.76 7.84 -3.08
C PRO A 748 25.27 7.22 -1.77
N SER A 749 25.73 6.01 -1.42
CA SER A 749 25.47 5.44 -0.08
C SER A 749 26.46 6.03 0.93
N GLY A 750 26.06 6.10 2.19
CA GLY A 750 26.95 6.57 3.26
C GLY A 750 28.19 5.70 3.44
N GLU A 751 28.06 4.38 3.26
CA GLU A 751 29.21 3.47 3.25
C GLU A 751 30.16 3.72 2.06
N ASP A 752 29.64 4.04 0.87
CA ASP A 752 30.47 4.42 -0.29
C ASP A 752 31.26 5.71 0.00
N MET A 753 30.60 6.70 0.62
CA MET A 753 31.23 7.98 0.96
C MET A 753 32.25 7.86 2.09
N ALA A 754 32.01 7.01 3.10
CA ALA A 754 32.95 6.78 4.20
C ALA A 754 34.14 5.89 3.78
N SER A 755 33.94 4.97 2.83
CA SER A 755 34.97 4.00 2.44
C SER A 755 35.98 4.55 1.41
N ARG A 756 35.53 5.39 0.46
CA ARG A 756 36.33 5.90 -0.66
C ARG A 756 37.25 7.08 -0.31
N TYR A 757 38.27 7.26 -1.14
CA TYR A 757 39.12 8.45 -1.14
C TYR A 757 38.52 9.56 -2.02
N HIS A 758 38.51 10.78 -1.50
CA HIS A 758 37.92 11.95 -2.14
C HIS A 758 39.00 12.96 -2.50
N LEU A 759 39.10 13.29 -3.79
CA LEU A 759 40.03 14.29 -4.30
C LEU A 759 39.36 15.68 -4.32
N ILE A 760 39.99 16.65 -3.66
CA ILE A 760 39.64 18.06 -3.84
C ILE A 760 40.31 18.57 -5.12
N ASP A 761 39.49 18.96 -6.09
CA ASP A 761 39.92 19.54 -7.37
C ASP A 761 39.24 20.88 -7.64
N LYS A 762 39.45 21.40 -8.86
CA LYS A 762 38.89 22.69 -9.28
C LYS A 762 37.35 22.70 -9.24
N ASP A 763 36.70 21.57 -9.49
CA ASP A 763 35.24 21.49 -9.57
C ASP A 763 34.68 21.53 -8.15
N VAL A 764 35.31 20.83 -7.20
CA VAL A 764 35.02 20.98 -5.76
C VAL A 764 35.19 22.43 -5.32
N ALA A 765 36.26 23.11 -5.73
CA ALA A 765 36.49 24.52 -5.39
C ALA A 765 35.44 25.47 -5.99
N GLN A 766 35.04 25.22 -7.24
CA GLN A 766 33.96 25.96 -7.90
C GLN A 766 32.63 25.76 -7.16
N TYR A 767 32.25 24.50 -6.91
CA TYR A 767 31.00 24.16 -6.24
C TYR A 767 30.97 24.72 -4.83
N PHE A 768 32.08 24.66 -4.10
CA PHE A 768 32.19 25.23 -2.75
C PHE A 768 31.86 26.73 -2.73
N TYR A 769 32.37 27.50 -3.68
CA TYR A 769 32.08 28.92 -3.80
C TYR A 769 30.63 29.18 -4.23
N GLU A 770 30.16 28.49 -5.27
CA GLU A 770 28.83 28.69 -5.87
C GLU A 770 27.68 28.25 -4.95
N THR A 771 27.88 27.23 -4.13
CA THR A 771 26.85 26.73 -3.21
C THR A 771 26.97 27.35 -1.82
N SER A 772 27.91 28.28 -1.61
CA SER A 772 28.01 29.02 -0.36
C SER A 772 26.79 29.93 -0.16
N SER A 773 26.23 29.95 1.04
CA SER A 773 24.97 30.63 1.39
C SER A 773 24.93 32.12 1.03
N ASN A 774 26.07 32.80 0.95
CA ASN A 774 26.14 34.23 0.62
C ASN A 774 26.65 34.54 -0.79
N GLN A 775 27.02 33.53 -1.59
CA GLN A 775 27.67 33.73 -2.90
C GLN A 775 26.91 33.11 -4.09
N TYR A 776 25.93 32.23 -3.86
CA TYR A 776 25.19 31.58 -4.95
C TYR A 776 24.48 32.57 -5.88
N TYR A 777 23.82 33.59 -5.33
CA TYR A 777 23.10 34.59 -6.14
C TYR A 777 24.06 35.51 -6.93
N PRO A 778 25.12 36.08 -6.33
CA PRO A 778 26.17 36.77 -7.09
C PRO A 778 26.85 35.90 -8.15
N ALA A 779 27.06 34.61 -7.88
CA ALA A 779 27.66 33.69 -8.85
C ALA A 779 26.73 33.48 -10.06
N PHE A 780 25.44 33.22 -9.79
CA PHE A 780 24.40 33.17 -10.82
C PHE A 780 24.35 34.44 -11.66
N GLU A 781 24.29 35.61 -11.02
CA GLU A 781 24.20 36.92 -11.69
C GLU A 781 25.38 37.17 -12.63
N ARG A 782 26.60 36.78 -12.23
CA ARG A 782 27.79 36.92 -13.10
C ARG A 782 27.71 36.06 -14.35
N VAL A 783 27.33 34.79 -14.20
CA VAL A 783 27.18 33.88 -15.34
C VAL A 783 26.07 34.39 -16.27
N PHE A 784 24.97 34.86 -15.69
CA PHE A 784 23.86 35.45 -16.40
C PHE A 784 24.30 36.66 -17.23
N ASN A 785 24.90 37.67 -16.58
CA ASN A 785 25.33 38.91 -17.24
C ASN A 785 26.37 38.65 -18.33
N ARG A 786 27.33 37.75 -18.09
CA ARG A 786 28.33 37.37 -19.10
C ARG A 786 27.69 36.77 -20.35
N LYS A 787 26.80 35.80 -20.19
CA LYS A 787 26.13 35.11 -21.31
C LYS A 787 25.18 36.03 -22.07
N VAL A 788 24.50 36.92 -21.36
CA VAL A 788 23.68 37.98 -21.98
C VAL A 788 24.56 38.93 -22.79
N GLN A 789 25.68 39.39 -22.25
CA GLN A 789 26.60 40.26 -22.97
C GLN A 789 27.16 39.58 -24.24
N GLU A 790 27.52 38.30 -24.15
CA GLU A 790 27.96 37.49 -25.31
C GLU A 790 26.89 37.46 -26.41
N VAL A 791 25.63 37.23 -26.04
CA VAL A 791 24.50 37.30 -26.97
C VAL A 791 24.35 38.70 -27.59
N GLU A 792 24.42 39.76 -26.78
CA GLU A 792 24.24 41.13 -27.26
C GLU A 792 25.35 41.58 -28.21
N GLU A 793 26.59 41.14 -27.97
CA GLU A 793 27.71 41.37 -28.88
C GLU A 793 27.47 40.69 -30.24
N ILE A 794 26.94 39.47 -30.25
CA ILE A 794 26.65 38.74 -31.50
C ILE A 794 25.44 39.31 -32.25
N LEU A 795 24.43 39.79 -31.52
CA LEU A 795 23.22 40.41 -32.08
C LEU A 795 23.45 41.84 -32.61
N GLY A 796 24.68 42.36 -32.53
CA GLY A 796 25.02 43.73 -32.94
C GLY A 796 24.46 44.75 -31.96
N GLY A 797 25.17 44.99 -30.86
CA GLY A 797 24.71 45.80 -29.73
C GLY A 797 24.14 47.17 -30.11
N ALA A 798 22.90 47.44 -29.67
CA ALA A 798 22.42 48.80 -29.49
C ALA A 798 22.72 49.19 -28.04
N ARG A 799 23.70 50.07 -27.85
CA ARG A 799 23.79 50.89 -26.64
C ARG A 799 22.79 52.03 -26.72
#